data_AF-A0A7C1CMI9-F1
#
_entry.id   AF-A0A7C1CMI9-F1
#
_cell.length_a   1.000
_cell.length_b   1.000
_cell.length_c   1.000
_cell.angle_alpha   90.00
_cell.angle_beta   90.00
_cell.angle_gamma   90.00
#
_symmetry.space_group_name_H-M   'P 1'
#
loop_
_entity.id
_entity.type
_entity.pdbx_description
1 polymer ?
#
loop_
_entity_poly.entity_id
_entity_poly.type
_entity_poly.pdbx_seq_one_letter_code
_entity_poly.pdbx_strand_id
1 'polypeptide(L)'
;MNERCGNIRVKLLGCMLAAALLLCAPFPASAERTPRILLAGDSWTGFMLAFRSYRDVLDQREGLERWVEVGNRTAVMGVRAWEILENEDMDYFNVLANELTRFPNIDVVVMALGGNDILRGTKGVDPGNYDRQVRLSHCYDYPVDAWSSTEECIQWMGEALEIQIGQIVDYILSVRPDIRVAIVSYDYGAREPDEGYTIEEQHLAFIQVEMSKRNVALARDRVAYVNNFGLMQYLYGIPEAEPPIPPETVPYPCNAPDDPAYCLTDWPGGDPAHLSPLDAYIDNDIHLTDIGYRDIANRSLDFCIEEWLNYPKALEILPLDNKEPLYQFQVTFSHPVEGVDATDFEVFIQEKGLLKAMGIASVLPASGPADVYTVTVDMDGVQQAAYIIVQDDDSIYRPDTLAPLGGPNPGNGEFVYNGLYEFVDLTPPDDGDFDHAMQYLYMASQAYEYLLFGFSFDPQYFDANGNFFDHSFDDPIYIAGNALLDSCEFALIKACLDDPSIDLSANGGLVAQDVVDAWENNLGWIQYTMGGVDGLANIILPGLDTVLTGFVTVGDDDSKLLVAALISLVSTIEEFPFEFNIDGLDFGDGEENPGNYVRLPDWLSYYGDASGNGWNNEQIYAYFAPDGVASYVNAALNPNAVPRTGEGHYFEGRFVRIAVLDHAKSSSPWQWYRDGVPLVDDGRITGANRRNLDILSVQKSDEGAYTCDYIPKGFNTTVQTYGPINITVAEGDVPASGVTTLVLIAVAAGAAGIAAIRRKRP
;
A
#
# COMPACT_ATOMS: atom_id res chain seq x y z
N MET A 1 58.77 -29.69 -2.57
CA MET A 1 58.04 -29.36 -1.32
C MET A 1 56.91 -28.32 -1.52
N ASN A 2 56.59 -27.91 -2.75
CA ASN A 2 55.51 -26.95 -3.06
C ASN A 2 54.24 -27.57 -3.68
N GLU A 3 54.08 -28.89 -3.72
CA GLU A 3 52.91 -29.52 -4.37
C GLU A 3 51.98 -30.29 -3.41
N ARG A 4 52.28 -30.34 -2.10
CA ARG A 4 51.42 -31.01 -1.10
C ARG A 4 50.55 -30.07 -0.25
N CYS A 5 50.68 -28.75 -0.37
CA CYS A 5 49.81 -27.79 0.33
C CYS A 5 48.57 -27.37 -0.48
N GLY A 6 48.56 -27.57 -1.81
CA GLY A 6 47.43 -27.22 -2.67
C GLY A 6 46.22 -28.15 -2.53
N ASN A 7 46.45 -29.46 -2.32
CA ASN A 7 45.37 -30.46 -2.32
C ASN A 7 44.61 -30.61 -0.98
N ILE A 8 45.07 -29.98 0.11
CA ILE A 8 44.34 -29.96 1.39
C ILE A 8 43.45 -28.72 1.49
N ARG A 9 43.87 -27.58 0.92
CA ARG A 9 43.04 -26.36 0.87
C ARG A 9 41.85 -26.48 -0.08
N VAL A 10 41.97 -27.20 -1.19
CA VAL A 10 40.84 -27.41 -2.14
C VAL A 10 39.79 -28.40 -1.59
N LYS A 11 40.18 -29.37 -0.74
CA LYS A 11 39.23 -30.29 -0.11
C LYS A 11 38.52 -29.72 1.13
N LEU A 12 39.16 -28.83 1.90
CA LEU A 12 38.47 -28.11 2.98
C LEU A 12 37.51 -27.04 2.45
N LEU A 13 37.84 -26.36 1.34
CA LEU A 13 36.94 -25.40 0.71
C LEU A 13 35.72 -26.11 0.09
N GLY A 14 35.91 -27.30 -0.51
CA GLY A 14 34.82 -28.11 -1.06
C GLY A 14 33.86 -28.68 0.00
N CYS A 15 34.35 -29.05 1.19
CA CYS A 15 33.49 -29.51 2.29
C CYS A 15 32.82 -28.35 3.05
N MET A 16 33.44 -27.16 3.12
CA MET A 16 32.79 -25.97 3.70
C MET A 16 31.75 -25.33 2.76
N LEU A 17 31.93 -25.40 1.43
CA LEU A 17 30.89 -25.00 0.48
C LEU A 17 29.70 -25.98 0.47
N ALA A 18 29.93 -27.29 0.64
CA ALA A 18 28.84 -28.26 0.77
C ALA A 18 28.10 -28.16 2.11
N ALA A 19 28.77 -27.73 3.19
CA ALA A 19 28.12 -27.45 4.48
C ALA A 19 27.43 -26.07 4.51
N ALA A 20 27.91 -25.06 3.76
CA ALA A 20 27.25 -23.77 3.61
C ALA A 20 26.00 -23.85 2.72
N LEU A 21 25.97 -24.76 1.74
CA LEU A 21 24.78 -25.07 0.94
C LEU A 21 23.74 -25.95 1.67
N LEU A 22 24.08 -26.48 2.86
CA LEU A 22 23.17 -27.25 3.73
C LEU A 22 22.82 -26.51 5.03
N LEU A 23 23.29 -25.27 5.21
CA LEU A 23 22.98 -24.42 6.38
C LEU A 23 22.30 -23.09 6.04
N CYS A 24 22.07 -22.81 4.75
CA CYS A 24 20.89 -22.04 4.37
C CYS A 24 19.74 -23.04 4.21
N ALA A 25 19.24 -23.56 5.34
CA ALA A 25 17.80 -23.74 5.37
C ALA A 25 17.25 -22.35 5.01
N PRO A 26 16.38 -22.20 3.99
CA PRO A 26 15.58 -21.01 3.97
C PRO A 26 15.03 -20.90 5.39
N PHE A 27 15.30 -19.78 6.08
CA PHE A 27 14.29 -19.30 7.00
C PHE A 27 12.98 -19.49 6.26
N PRO A 28 11.94 -20.14 6.82
CA PRO A 28 10.69 -20.19 6.12
C PRO A 28 10.38 -18.73 5.83
N ALA A 29 10.55 -18.31 4.57
CA ALA A 29 9.78 -17.23 4.03
C ALA A 29 8.39 -17.66 4.44
N SER A 30 7.76 -16.89 5.33
CA SER A 30 6.34 -17.08 5.62
C SER A 30 5.72 -17.37 4.27
N ALA A 31 5.15 -18.57 4.08
CA ALA A 31 4.69 -19.00 2.77
C ALA A 31 3.89 -17.83 2.20
N GLU A 32 4.36 -17.29 1.08
CA GLU A 32 3.88 -16.02 0.55
C GLU A 32 2.36 -16.15 0.37
N ARG A 33 1.60 -15.40 1.16
CA ARG A 33 0.13 -15.55 1.16
C ARG A 33 -0.40 -15.09 -0.18
N THR A 34 -1.46 -15.73 -0.64
CA THR A 34 -2.08 -15.35 -1.92
C THR A 34 -3.36 -14.53 -1.65
N PRO A 35 -3.47 -13.31 -2.19
CA PRO A 35 -4.69 -12.53 -2.11
C PRO A 35 -5.87 -13.29 -2.75
N ARG A 36 -6.92 -13.49 -1.98
CA ARG A 36 -8.19 -14.09 -2.45
C ARG A 36 -9.41 -13.22 -2.15
N ILE A 37 -9.27 -12.30 -1.19
CA ILE A 37 -10.31 -11.38 -0.74
C ILE A 37 -9.91 -9.94 -1.09
N LEU A 38 -10.80 -9.18 -1.72
CA LEU A 38 -10.71 -7.72 -1.84
C LEU A 38 -11.72 -7.07 -0.91
N LEU A 39 -11.26 -6.17 -0.05
CA LEU A 39 -12.11 -5.31 0.77
C LEU A 39 -12.42 -4.03 -0.02
N ALA A 40 -13.70 -3.74 -0.23
CA ALA A 40 -14.14 -2.58 -1.01
C ALA A 40 -15.34 -1.90 -0.36
N GLY A 41 -15.25 -0.60 -0.10
CA GLY A 41 -16.35 0.13 0.54
C GLY A 41 -15.84 1.20 1.48
N ASP A 42 -16.53 1.35 2.60
CA ASP A 42 -16.33 2.45 3.54
C ASP A 42 -15.44 2.10 4.75
N SER A 43 -15.60 2.86 5.85
CA SER A 43 -14.79 2.73 7.06
C SER A 43 -14.80 1.32 7.63
N TRP A 44 -15.90 0.58 7.54
CA TRP A 44 -15.96 -0.78 8.04
C TRP A 44 -14.99 -1.71 7.30
N THR A 45 -14.92 -1.61 5.97
CA THR A 45 -13.90 -2.35 5.20
C THR A 45 -12.49 -1.83 5.47
N GLY A 46 -12.33 -0.53 5.72
CA GLY A 46 -11.06 0.07 6.08
C GLY A 46 -10.52 -0.44 7.42
N PHE A 47 -11.39 -0.57 8.43
CA PHE A 47 -11.03 -1.11 9.73
C PHE A 47 -10.80 -2.62 9.69
N MET A 48 -11.59 -3.37 8.91
CA MET A 48 -11.31 -4.80 8.67
C MET A 48 -9.92 -5.00 8.03
N LEU A 49 -9.50 -4.08 7.15
CA LEU A 49 -8.15 -4.07 6.57
C LEU A 49 -7.11 -3.65 7.61
N ALA A 50 -7.32 -2.58 8.38
CA ALA A 50 -6.37 -2.10 9.38
C ALA A 50 -6.11 -3.15 10.48
N PHE A 51 -7.18 -3.77 10.99
CA PHE A 51 -7.11 -4.82 12.01
C PHE A 51 -6.80 -6.21 11.45
N ARG A 52 -6.59 -6.35 10.13
CA ARG A 52 -6.33 -7.64 9.47
C ARG A 52 -7.38 -8.71 9.80
N SER A 53 -8.65 -8.32 9.92
CA SER A 53 -9.71 -9.16 10.48
C SER A 53 -9.90 -10.46 9.71
N TYR A 54 -9.81 -10.43 8.38
CA TYR A 54 -9.93 -11.63 7.55
C TYR A 54 -8.71 -12.54 7.68
N ARG A 55 -7.49 -12.00 7.63
CA ARG A 55 -6.25 -12.74 7.82
C ARG A 55 -6.26 -13.52 9.12
N ASP A 56 -6.64 -12.85 10.20
CA ASP A 56 -6.68 -13.42 11.55
C ASP A 56 -7.67 -14.57 11.67
N VAL A 57 -8.85 -14.48 11.04
CA VAL A 57 -9.85 -15.57 11.08
C VAL A 57 -9.50 -16.70 10.10
N LEU A 58 -8.88 -16.39 8.95
CA LEU A 58 -8.39 -17.38 8.00
C LEU A 58 -7.28 -18.24 8.62
N ASP A 59 -6.41 -17.66 9.45
CA ASP A 59 -5.36 -18.39 10.18
C ASP A 59 -5.90 -19.41 11.19
N GLN A 60 -7.18 -19.28 11.55
CA GLN A 60 -7.87 -20.19 12.47
C GLN A 60 -8.61 -21.32 11.73
N ARG A 61 -8.59 -21.34 10.39
CA ARG A 61 -9.32 -22.28 9.54
C ARG A 61 -8.34 -23.14 8.74
N GLU A 62 -8.44 -24.46 8.88
CA GLU A 62 -7.54 -25.41 8.21
C GLU A 62 -7.60 -25.26 6.68
N GLY A 63 -6.46 -24.98 6.05
CA GLY A 63 -6.30 -24.87 4.60
C GLY A 63 -6.53 -23.46 4.04
N LEU A 64 -6.94 -22.50 4.90
CA LEU A 64 -7.19 -21.11 4.52
C LEU A 64 -6.09 -20.14 5.01
N GLU A 65 -5.17 -20.57 5.87
CA GLU A 65 -4.06 -19.76 6.42
C GLU A 65 -3.09 -19.20 5.34
N ARG A 66 -3.14 -19.77 4.13
CA ARG A 66 -2.39 -19.33 2.95
C ARG A 66 -3.05 -18.18 2.19
N TRP A 67 -4.27 -17.80 2.55
CA TRP A 67 -5.01 -16.70 1.94
C TRP A 67 -4.86 -15.42 2.74
N VAL A 68 -5.14 -14.30 2.07
CA VAL A 68 -5.11 -12.98 2.69
C VAL A 68 -6.05 -12.01 1.97
N GLU A 69 -6.53 -11.02 2.70
CA GLU A 69 -7.23 -9.85 2.18
C GLU A 69 -6.28 -8.74 1.69
N VAL A 70 -6.76 -7.96 0.74
CA VAL A 70 -6.17 -6.68 0.31
C VAL A 70 -7.29 -5.65 0.18
N GLY A 71 -6.97 -4.36 0.20
CA GLY A 71 -8.00 -3.33 0.02
C GLY A 71 -7.52 -1.88 0.08
N ASN A 72 -6.20 -1.65 0.05
CA ASN A 72 -5.58 -0.34 0.29
C ASN A 72 -6.11 0.82 -0.57
N ARG A 73 -6.61 0.52 -1.76
CA ARG A 73 -7.17 1.52 -2.70
C ARG A 73 -8.70 1.48 -2.79
N THR A 74 -9.33 0.45 -2.24
CA THR A 74 -10.76 0.16 -2.43
C THR A 74 -11.56 0.25 -1.14
N ALA A 75 -10.92 0.11 0.03
CA ALA A 75 -11.52 0.36 1.33
C ALA A 75 -11.27 1.83 1.72
N VAL A 76 -12.22 2.71 1.36
CA VAL A 76 -12.11 4.17 1.48
C VAL A 76 -12.96 4.64 2.66
N MET A 77 -12.33 4.93 3.80
CA MET A 77 -13.05 5.33 4.99
C MET A 77 -13.85 6.63 4.75
N GLY A 78 -15.10 6.66 5.23
CA GLY A 78 -16.01 7.80 5.07
C GLY A 78 -16.75 7.90 3.74
N VAL A 79 -16.40 7.08 2.73
CA VAL A 79 -17.00 7.20 1.40
C VAL A 79 -18.49 6.86 1.38
N ARG A 80 -19.22 7.55 0.50
CA ARG A 80 -20.63 7.31 0.19
C ARG A 80 -20.82 6.66 -1.17
N ALA A 81 -21.93 5.95 -1.35
CA ALA A 81 -22.21 5.23 -2.59
C ALA A 81 -22.26 6.16 -3.81
N TRP A 82 -22.87 7.34 -3.67
CA TRP A 82 -22.91 8.32 -4.76
C TRP A 82 -21.56 8.98 -5.05
N GLU A 83 -20.65 9.08 -4.07
CA GLU A 83 -19.30 9.62 -4.30
C GLU A 83 -18.48 8.66 -5.16
N ILE A 84 -18.61 7.35 -4.95
CA ILE A 84 -18.00 6.33 -5.82
C ILE A 84 -18.45 6.46 -7.28
N LEU A 85 -19.73 6.82 -7.49
CA LEU A 85 -20.33 6.90 -8.81
C LEU A 85 -20.04 8.21 -9.54
N GLU A 86 -19.91 9.31 -8.80
CA GLU A 86 -19.90 10.67 -9.37
C GLU A 86 -18.56 11.40 -9.23
N ASN A 87 -17.68 10.99 -8.32
CA ASN A 87 -16.41 11.67 -8.10
C ASN A 87 -15.34 11.23 -9.13
N GLU A 88 -15.16 12.06 -10.16
CA GLU A 88 -14.19 11.82 -11.24
C GLU A 88 -12.74 11.77 -10.73
N ASP A 89 -12.39 12.49 -9.66
CA ASP A 89 -11.03 12.50 -9.10
C ASP A 89 -10.68 11.20 -8.37
N MET A 90 -11.69 10.49 -7.84
CA MET A 90 -11.51 9.18 -7.20
C MET A 90 -11.32 8.06 -8.23
N ASP A 91 -11.96 8.18 -9.40
CA ASP A 91 -11.94 7.20 -10.50
C ASP A 91 -12.12 5.75 -10.01
N TYR A 92 -13.04 5.55 -9.07
CA TYR A 92 -13.11 4.35 -8.24
C TYR A 92 -13.35 3.06 -9.06
N PHE A 93 -14.09 3.15 -10.15
CA PHE A 93 -14.31 2.01 -11.06
C PHE A 93 -13.02 1.57 -11.76
N ASN A 94 -12.19 2.50 -12.22
CA ASN A 94 -10.89 2.12 -12.76
C ASN A 94 -9.98 1.57 -11.66
N VAL A 95 -10.04 2.11 -10.43
CA VAL A 95 -9.32 1.55 -9.28
C VAL A 95 -9.73 0.09 -9.00
N LEU A 96 -11.04 -0.20 -8.92
CA LEU A 96 -11.56 -1.56 -8.74
C LEU A 96 -11.08 -2.52 -9.85
N ALA A 97 -11.20 -2.12 -11.11
CA ALA A 97 -10.77 -2.96 -12.23
C ALA A 97 -9.26 -3.18 -12.22
N ASN A 98 -8.48 -2.15 -11.89
CA ASN A 98 -7.02 -2.26 -11.77
C ASN A 98 -6.62 -3.22 -10.66
N GLU A 99 -7.21 -3.13 -9.46
CA GLU A 99 -6.87 -4.01 -8.34
C GLU A 99 -7.30 -5.46 -8.60
N LEU A 100 -8.49 -5.68 -9.16
CA LEU A 100 -8.95 -7.02 -9.54
C LEU A 100 -8.14 -7.65 -10.70
N THR A 101 -7.55 -6.82 -11.56
CA THR A 101 -6.63 -7.28 -12.62
C THR A 101 -5.22 -7.49 -12.09
N ARG A 102 -4.74 -6.62 -11.21
CA ARG A 102 -3.45 -6.70 -10.53
C ARG A 102 -3.36 -7.96 -9.67
N PHE A 103 -4.46 -8.34 -9.04
CA PHE A 103 -4.58 -9.50 -8.18
C PHE A 103 -5.51 -10.56 -8.80
N PRO A 104 -5.02 -11.31 -9.81
CA PRO A 104 -5.85 -12.27 -10.56
C PRO A 104 -6.39 -13.42 -9.69
N ASN A 105 -5.83 -13.62 -8.50
CA ASN A 105 -6.28 -14.67 -7.59
C ASN A 105 -7.53 -14.29 -6.79
N ILE A 106 -7.86 -13.00 -6.66
CA ILE A 106 -9.07 -12.55 -5.97
C ILE A 106 -10.31 -13.10 -6.66
N ASP A 107 -11.20 -13.73 -5.89
CA ASP A 107 -12.50 -14.22 -6.33
C ASP A 107 -13.63 -13.88 -5.34
N VAL A 108 -13.30 -13.25 -4.22
CA VAL A 108 -14.27 -12.72 -3.25
C VAL A 108 -14.04 -11.23 -3.05
N VAL A 109 -15.07 -10.43 -3.24
CA VAL A 109 -15.10 -9.03 -2.82
C VAL A 109 -16.02 -8.91 -1.62
N VAL A 110 -15.49 -8.40 -0.52
CA VAL A 110 -16.25 -8.10 0.70
C VAL A 110 -16.56 -6.61 0.69
N MET A 111 -17.84 -6.27 0.79
CA MET A 111 -18.31 -4.90 0.70
C MET A 111 -19.16 -4.48 1.89
N ALA A 112 -18.78 -3.38 2.53
CA ALA A 112 -19.62 -2.61 3.45
C ALA A 112 -19.68 -1.17 2.95
N LEU A 113 -20.87 -0.67 2.65
CA LEU A 113 -21.08 0.66 2.06
C LEU A 113 -22.51 1.14 2.31
N GLY A 114 -22.71 2.43 2.58
CA GLY A 114 -24.03 3.04 2.76
C GLY A 114 -24.29 3.65 4.14
N GLY A 115 -23.46 3.37 5.14
CA GLY A 115 -23.62 3.90 6.51
C GLY A 115 -23.42 5.41 6.52
N ASN A 116 -22.38 5.89 5.82
CA ASN A 116 -22.15 7.31 5.60
C ASN A 116 -23.30 7.98 4.83
N ASP A 117 -23.93 7.28 3.88
CA ASP A 117 -25.07 7.80 3.14
C ASP A 117 -26.28 8.03 4.07
N ILE A 118 -26.52 7.11 5.00
CA ILE A 118 -27.60 7.23 5.99
C ILE A 118 -27.31 8.38 6.97
N LEU A 119 -26.08 8.48 7.49
CA LEU A 119 -25.71 9.42 8.55
C LEU A 119 -25.41 10.84 8.02
N ARG A 120 -24.70 10.94 6.90
CA ARG A 120 -24.14 12.20 6.36
C ARG A 120 -24.86 12.67 5.11
N GLY A 121 -25.54 11.77 4.40
CA GLY A 121 -26.55 12.13 3.39
C GLY A 121 -26.44 11.34 2.10
N THR A 122 -27.61 10.87 1.64
CA THR A 122 -27.83 10.12 0.41
C THR A 122 -28.37 11.05 -0.69
N LYS A 123 -27.88 10.93 -1.93
CA LYS A 123 -28.47 11.60 -3.11
C LYS A 123 -29.60 10.76 -3.73
N GLY A 124 -30.54 11.40 -4.40
CA GLY A 124 -31.64 10.73 -5.09
C GLY A 124 -32.86 10.39 -4.21
N VAL A 125 -32.85 10.79 -2.94
CA VAL A 125 -33.98 10.59 -2.00
C VAL A 125 -35.11 11.59 -2.23
N ASP A 126 -34.78 12.83 -2.62
CA ASP A 126 -35.76 13.89 -2.92
C ASP A 126 -36.08 13.90 -4.42
N PRO A 127 -37.26 13.41 -4.85
CA PRO A 127 -37.61 13.34 -6.27
C PRO A 127 -37.77 14.73 -6.93
N GLY A 128 -37.92 15.80 -6.15
CA GLY A 128 -37.97 17.18 -6.62
C GLY A 128 -36.58 17.82 -6.76
N ASN A 129 -35.56 17.25 -6.11
CA ASN A 129 -34.18 17.73 -6.14
C ASN A 129 -33.19 16.56 -5.92
N TYR A 130 -32.84 15.88 -7.01
CA TYR A 130 -31.98 14.68 -6.97
C TYR A 130 -30.63 14.92 -6.27
N ASP A 131 -30.03 16.11 -6.44
CA ASP A 131 -28.72 16.46 -5.86
C ASP A 131 -28.77 16.76 -4.36
N ARG A 132 -29.96 16.89 -3.78
CA ARG A 132 -30.11 17.14 -2.34
C ARG A 132 -29.65 15.91 -1.57
N GLN A 133 -28.66 16.11 -0.70
CA GLN A 133 -28.23 15.10 0.27
C GLN A 133 -29.23 15.02 1.43
N VAL A 134 -29.82 13.85 1.62
CA VAL A 134 -30.80 13.57 2.67
C VAL A 134 -30.21 12.54 3.62
N ARG A 135 -29.99 12.92 4.88
CA ARG A 135 -29.58 12.05 5.98
C ARG A 135 -30.78 11.64 6.83
N LEU A 136 -30.65 10.61 7.65
CA LEU A 136 -31.76 10.02 8.42
C LEU A 136 -32.53 11.06 9.25
N SER A 137 -31.84 11.96 9.95
CA SER A 137 -32.49 12.98 10.78
C SER A 137 -33.45 13.89 9.99
N HIS A 138 -33.17 14.16 8.71
CA HIS A 138 -34.08 14.94 7.86
C HIS A 138 -35.43 14.25 7.63
N CYS A 139 -35.52 12.92 7.73
CA CYS A 139 -36.78 12.19 7.61
C CYS A 139 -37.69 12.37 8.84
N TYR A 140 -37.13 12.71 10.01
CA TYR A 140 -37.88 12.94 11.25
C TYR A 140 -38.26 14.42 11.46
N ASP A 141 -37.54 15.37 10.85
CA ASP A 141 -37.74 16.83 11.00
C ASP A 141 -38.97 17.44 10.25
N TYR A 142 -40.04 16.68 9.96
CA TYR A 142 -41.18 17.03 9.08
C TYR A 142 -41.73 18.48 9.16
N PRO A 143 -42.14 19.17 8.04
CA PRO A 143 -42.23 18.73 6.64
C PRO A 143 -41.31 19.52 5.67
N VAL A 144 -40.64 18.82 4.76
CA VAL A 144 -40.14 19.38 3.50
C VAL A 144 -40.96 18.74 2.38
N ASP A 145 -41.44 19.52 1.40
CA ASP A 145 -42.53 19.20 0.44
C ASP A 145 -42.40 17.90 -0.40
N ALA A 146 -41.33 17.12 -0.23
CA ALA A 146 -40.95 15.98 -1.07
C ALA A 146 -41.57 14.63 -0.68
N TRP A 147 -41.90 14.42 0.61
CA TRP A 147 -42.44 13.15 1.12
C TRP A 147 -43.75 13.37 1.90
N SER A 148 -44.53 12.30 2.12
CA SER A 148 -45.76 12.31 2.93
C SER A 148 -45.65 11.66 4.33
N SER A 149 -44.62 10.84 4.59
CA SER A 149 -44.23 10.42 5.95
C SER A 149 -42.73 10.18 6.14
N THR A 150 -42.29 9.98 7.38
CA THR A 150 -40.92 9.56 7.72
C THR A 150 -40.56 8.22 7.07
N GLU A 151 -41.47 7.25 7.10
CA GLU A 151 -41.28 5.93 6.49
C GLU A 151 -41.11 6.02 4.98
N GLU A 152 -41.85 6.93 4.32
CA GLU A 152 -41.67 7.19 2.89
C GLU A 152 -40.28 7.75 2.61
N CYS A 153 -39.81 8.74 3.39
CA CYS A 153 -38.46 9.28 3.25
C CYS A 153 -37.36 8.20 3.41
N ILE A 154 -37.47 7.34 4.43
CA ILE A 154 -36.54 6.22 4.66
C ILE A 154 -36.63 5.20 3.52
N GLN A 155 -37.82 4.93 2.97
CA GLN A 155 -37.97 4.05 1.83
C GLN A 155 -37.28 4.61 0.58
N TRP A 156 -37.45 5.89 0.26
CA TRP A 156 -36.72 6.53 -0.85
C TRP A 156 -35.20 6.49 -0.65
N MET A 157 -34.74 6.60 0.60
CA MET A 157 -33.32 6.44 0.92
C MET A 157 -32.82 5.03 0.63
N GLY A 158 -33.57 4.01 1.05
CA GLY A 158 -33.29 2.61 0.71
C GLY A 158 -33.27 2.35 -0.80
N GLU A 159 -34.26 2.85 -1.54
CA GLU A 159 -34.36 2.70 -2.99
C GLU A 159 -33.20 3.38 -3.73
N ALA A 160 -32.78 4.58 -3.29
CA ALA A 160 -31.63 5.26 -3.85
C ALA A 160 -30.33 4.44 -3.64
N LEU A 161 -30.13 3.90 -2.43
CA LEU A 161 -28.97 3.07 -2.12
C LEU A 161 -28.99 1.73 -2.84
N GLU A 162 -30.15 1.10 -3.02
CA GLU A 162 -30.30 -0.12 -3.82
C GLU A 162 -29.79 0.08 -5.24
N ILE A 163 -30.17 1.21 -5.86
CA ILE A 163 -29.73 1.55 -7.22
C ILE A 163 -28.21 1.78 -7.25
N GLN A 164 -27.70 2.63 -6.35
CA GLN A 164 -26.31 3.05 -6.36
C GLN A 164 -25.36 1.88 -6.05
N ILE A 165 -25.62 1.14 -4.97
CA ILE A 165 -24.83 -0.05 -4.61
C ILE A 165 -24.98 -1.13 -5.68
N GLY A 166 -26.18 -1.29 -6.25
CA GLY A 166 -26.41 -2.20 -7.35
C GLY A 166 -25.51 -1.94 -8.56
N GLN A 167 -25.31 -0.68 -8.94
CA GLN A 167 -24.40 -0.30 -10.03
C GLN A 167 -22.94 -0.65 -9.73
N ILE A 168 -22.49 -0.43 -8.49
CA ILE A 168 -21.12 -0.76 -8.06
C ILE A 168 -20.91 -2.28 -8.09
N VAL A 169 -21.87 -3.06 -7.58
CA VAL A 169 -21.83 -4.53 -7.60
C VAL A 169 -21.87 -5.06 -9.03
N ASP A 170 -22.73 -4.52 -9.90
CA ASP A 170 -22.78 -4.89 -11.32
C ASP A 170 -21.45 -4.65 -12.02
N TYR A 171 -20.78 -3.53 -11.70
CA TYR A 171 -19.45 -3.25 -12.22
C TYR A 171 -18.44 -4.30 -11.76
N ILE A 172 -18.36 -4.59 -10.47
CA ILE A 172 -17.46 -5.60 -9.90
C ILE A 172 -17.66 -6.97 -10.58
N LEU A 173 -18.91 -7.42 -10.69
CA LEU A 173 -19.25 -8.70 -11.32
C LEU A 173 -18.97 -8.73 -12.83
N SER A 174 -18.89 -7.56 -13.47
CA SER A 174 -18.56 -7.43 -14.90
C SER A 174 -17.05 -7.51 -15.18
N VAL A 175 -16.21 -7.27 -14.17
CA VAL A 175 -14.74 -7.32 -14.34
C VAL A 175 -14.31 -8.73 -14.71
N ARG A 176 -14.81 -9.75 -13.99
CA ARG A 176 -14.59 -11.18 -14.29
C ARG A 176 -15.74 -12.08 -13.81
N PRO A 177 -15.97 -13.22 -14.49
CA PRO A 177 -17.08 -14.13 -14.18
C PRO A 177 -16.87 -14.98 -12.91
N ASP A 178 -15.64 -15.09 -12.40
CA ASP A 178 -15.30 -15.86 -11.20
C ASP A 178 -15.53 -15.10 -9.88
N ILE A 179 -15.62 -13.78 -9.95
CA ILE A 179 -15.76 -12.90 -8.79
C ILE A 179 -17.13 -13.08 -8.12
N ARG A 180 -17.14 -13.14 -6.79
CA ARG A 180 -18.33 -13.14 -5.94
C ARG A 180 -18.30 -11.93 -5.02
N VAL A 181 -19.47 -11.45 -4.61
CA VAL A 181 -19.58 -10.29 -3.72
C VAL A 181 -20.33 -10.69 -2.45
N ALA A 182 -19.71 -10.51 -1.29
CA ALA A 182 -20.38 -10.56 0.00
C ALA A 182 -20.64 -9.12 0.47
N ILE A 183 -21.91 -8.71 0.44
CA ILE A 183 -22.36 -7.45 1.04
C ILE A 183 -22.56 -7.70 2.53
N VAL A 184 -21.72 -7.11 3.35
CA VAL A 184 -21.71 -7.25 4.79
C VAL A 184 -22.41 -6.04 5.39
N SER A 185 -23.49 -6.26 6.14
CA SER A 185 -24.23 -5.18 6.79
C SER A 185 -23.47 -4.64 8.00
N TYR A 186 -23.94 -3.50 8.50
CA TYR A 186 -23.53 -3.00 9.81
C TYR A 186 -24.14 -3.80 10.97
N ASP A 187 -23.90 -3.31 12.19
CA ASP A 187 -24.57 -3.71 13.42
C ASP A 187 -25.30 -2.49 14.02
N TYR A 188 -25.98 -2.65 15.16
CA TYR A 188 -26.58 -1.56 15.92
C TYR A 188 -25.52 -0.54 16.38
N GLY A 189 -25.94 0.70 16.60
CA GLY A 189 -25.06 1.74 17.13
C GLY A 189 -24.91 1.62 18.64
N ALA A 190 -23.79 2.12 19.16
CA ALA A 190 -23.48 2.23 20.58
C ALA A 190 -23.79 3.63 21.16
N ARG A 191 -24.29 4.55 20.32
CA ARG A 191 -24.65 5.93 20.70
C ARG A 191 -26.14 6.21 20.52
N GLU A 192 -26.70 6.98 21.47
CA GLU A 192 -28.06 7.51 21.36
C GLU A 192 -28.21 8.53 20.22
N PRO A 193 -29.37 8.60 19.55
CA PRO A 193 -29.62 9.59 18.52
C PRO A 193 -29.65 11.02 19.11
N ASP A 194 -29.07 11.98 18.37
CA ASP A 194 -28.82 13.34 18.88
C ASP A 194 -30.08 14.16 19.18
N GLU A 195 -31.19 13.96 18.46
CA GLU A 195 -32.55 14.45 18.80
C GLU A 195 -33.56 14.01 17.70
N GLY A 196 -34.84 13.83 18.07
CA GLY A 196 -35.96 13.70 17.11
C GLY A 196 -36.51 12.29 16.88
N TYR A 197 -35.83 11.25 17.35
CA TYR A 197 -36.28 9.85 17.30
C TYR A 197 -35.64 9.01 18.42
N THR A 198 -36.21 7.84 18.71
CA THR A 198 -35.76 6.88 19.72
C THR A 198 -34.66 5.96 19.18
N ILE A 199 -33.96 5.27 20.09
CA ILE A 199 -32.97 4.22 19.75
C ILE A 199 -33.61 3.15 18.85
N GLU A 200 -34.81 2.69 19.21
CA GLU A 200 -35.56 1.71 18.43
C GLU A 200 -35.87 2.24 17.02
N GLU A 201 -36.36 3.47 16.90
CA GLU A 201 -36.64 4.09 15.60
C GLU A 201 -35.38 4.24 14.73
N GLN A 202 -34.24 4.62 15.32
CA GLN A 202 -32.95 4.68 14.61
C GLN A 202 -32.56 3.32 14.04
N HIS A 203 -32.54 2.31 14.90
CA HIS A 203 -32.13 0.97 14.54
C HIS A 203 -33.07 0.37 13.48
N LEU A 204 -34.38 0.51 13.66
CA LEU A 204 -35.37 0.05 12.68
C LEU A 204 -35.22 0.78 11.34
N ALA A 205 -34.88 2.07 11.34
CA ALA A 205 -34.59 2.81 10.11
C ALA A 205 -33.32 2.29 9.40
N PHE A 206 -32.25 2.01 10.13
CA PHE A 206 -31.04 1.38 9.57
C PHE A 206 -31.37 0.03 8.94
N ILE A 207 -32.08 -0.83 9.68
CA ILE A 207 -32.54 -2.13 9.20
C ILE A 207 -33.36 -1.99 7.92
N GLN A 208 -34.29 -1.03 7.87
CA GLN A 208 -35.14 -0.80 6.70
C GLN A 208 -34.30 -0.44 5.45
N VAL A 209 -33.30 0.43 5.59
CA VAL A 209 -32.39 0.77 4.49
C VAL A 209 -31.56 -0.45 4.07
N GLU A 210 -31.08 -1.24 5.03
CA GLU A 210 -30.25 -2.43 4.82
C GLU A 210 -30.98 -3.57 4.10
N MET A 211 -32.31 -3.66 4.25
CA MET A 211 -33.13 -4.56 3.42
C MET A 211 -32.96 -4.27 1.93
N SER A 212 -32.67 -3.03 1.54
CA SER A 212 -32.43 -2.66 0.14
C SER A 212 -31.09 -3.23 -0.36
N LYS A 213 -30.06 -3.35 0.51
CA LYS A 213 -28.81 -4.07 0.17
C LYS A 213 -29.04 -5.56 0.03
N ARG A 214 -29.92 -6.15 0.85
CA ARG A 214 -30.36 -7.53 0.64
C ARG A 214 -31.05 -7.71 -0.71
N ASN A 215 -31.87 -6.75 -1.15
CA ASN A 215 -32.48 -6.79 -2.49
C ASN A 215 -31.43 -6.77 -3.60
N VAL A 216 -30.35 -5.98 -3.45
CA VAL A 216 -29.21 -5.98 -4.37
C VAL A 216 -28.65 -7.41 -4.54
N ALA A 217 -28.44 -8.11 -3.42
CA ALA A 217 -27.95 -9.48 -3.43
C ALA A 217 -28.95 -10.47 -4.04
N LEU A 218 -30.22 -10.42 -3.66
CA LEU A 218 -31.26 -11.32 -4.20
C LEU A 218 -31.49 -11.15 -5.70
N ALA A 219 -31.25 -9.96 -6.24
CA ALA A 219 -31.41 -9.67 -7.66
C ALA A 219 -30.24 -10.17 -8.53
N ARG A 220 -29.15 -10.64 -7.93
CA ARG A 220 -27.90 -10.95 -8.63
C ARG A 220 -27.40 -12.34 -8.26
N ASP A 221 -26.97 -13.10 -9.27
CA ASP A 221 -26.19 -14.30 -9.02
C ASP A 221 -24.80 -13.92 -8.49
N ARG A 222 -24.16 -14.83 -7.73
CA ARG A 222 -22.83 -14.63 -7.11
C ARG A 222 -22.76 -13.49 -6.09
N VAL A 223 -23.89 -13.06 -5.53
CA VAL A 223 -23.93 -12.04 -4.47
C VAL A 223 -24.63 -12.59 -3.23
N ALA A 224 -24.00 -12.44 -2.07
CA ALA A 224 -24.58 -12.79 -0.78
C ALA A 224 -24.75 -11.53 0.08
N TYR A 225 -25.78 -11.50 0.91
CA TYR A 225 -25.97 -10.49 1.95
C TYR A 225 -25.77 -11.14 3.32
N VAL A 226 -24.82 -10.59 4.09
CA VAL A 226 -24.48 -11.04 5.45
C VAL A 226 -25.01 -10.00 6.43
N ASN A 227 -26.14 -10.29 7.06
CA ASN A 227 -26.74 -9.45 8.09
C ASN A 227 -26.01 -9.61 9.42
N ASN A 228 -25.62 -8.53 10.07
CA ASN A 228 -24.93 -8.52 11.36
C ASN A 228 -25.68 -7.77 12.46
N PHE A 229 -26.88 -7.23 12.19
CA PHE A 229 -27.66 -6.50 13.20
C PHE A 229 -28.00 -7.37 14.41
N GLY A 230 -27.54 -6.95 15.58
CA GLY A 230 -27.64 -7.64 16.85
C GLY A 230 -26.49 -8.59 17.15
N LEU A 231 -25.43 -8.65 16.34
CA LEU A 231 -24.32 -9.59 16.55
C LEU A 231 -23.56 -9.24 17.83
N MET A 232 -23.19 -7.97 18.02
CA MET A 232 -22.47 -7.52 19.21
C MET A 232 -23.34 -7.69 20.46
N GLN A 233 -24.63 -7.36 20.40
CA GLN A 233 -25.56 -7.62 21.50
C GLN A 233 -25.68 -9.12 21.81
N TYR A 234 -25.64 -10.00 20.81
CA TYR A 234 -25.64 -11.45 21.02
C TYR A 234 -24.36 -11.92 21.70
N LEU A 235 -23.18 -11.48 21.24
CA LEU A 235 -21.90 -11.98 21.73
C LEU A 235 -21.49 -11.41 23.09
N TYR A 236 -21.84 -10.15 23.36
CA TYR A 236 -21.43 -9.42 24.56
C TYR A 236 -22.57 -9.18 25.55
N GLY A 237 -23.83 -9.43 25.14
CA GLY A 237 -25.01 -9.07 25.93
C GLY A 237 -25.38 -7.59 25.80
N ILE A 238 -26.28 -7.14 26.65
CA ILE A 238 -26.66 -5.72 26.81
C ILE A 238 -26.50 -5.38 28.30
N PRO A 239 -25.28 -5.04 28.74
CA PRO A 239 -24.97 -4.75 30.14
C PRO A 239 -25.79 -3.59 30.72
N GLU A 240 -26.15 -2.60 29.90
CA GLU A 240 -26.87 -1.39 30.28
C GLU A 240 -28.39 -1.59 30.38
N ALA A 241 -28.94 -2.74 29.95
CA ALA A 241 -30.35 -3.05 30.10
C ALA A 241 -30.75 -3.22 31.58
N GLU A 242 -32.03 -3.06 31.89
CA GLU A 242 -32.55 -3.18 33.27
C GLU A 242 -33.69 -4.23 33.37
N PRO A 243 -33.41 -5.45 33.86
CA PRO A 243 -32.11 -5.96 34.30
C PRO A 243 -31.15 -6.24 33.12
N PRO A 244 -29.81 -6.31 33.35
CA PRO A 244 -28.84 -6.58 32.30
C PRO A 244 -29.15 -7.86 31.55
N ILE A 245 -29.05 -7.82 30.22
CA ILE A 245 -29.31 -8.95 29.35
C ILE A 245 -27.98 -9.68 29.07
N PRO A 246 -27.80 -10.96 29.44
CA PRO A 246 -26.54 -11.67 29.24
C PRO A 246 -26.25 -12.00 27.76
N PRO A 247 -24.97 -12.30 27.40
CA PRO A 247 -24.62 -12.90 26.11
C PRO A 247 -25.49 -14.12 25.74
N GLU A 248 -25.66 -14.35 24.43
CA GLU A 248 -26.38 -15.46 23.81
C GLU A 248 -27.87 -15.56 24.18
N THR A 249 -28.47 -14.49 24.71
CA THR A 249 -29.88 -14.48 25.13
C THR A 249 -30.82 -13.75 24.19
N VAL A 250 -30.31 -12.72 23.49
CA VAL A 250 -31.04 -12.06 22.40
C VAL A 250 -30.99 -12.92 21.13
N PRO A 251 -31.89 -12.71 20.16
CA PRO A 251 -31.83 -13.33 18.84
C PRO A 251 -30.45 -13.22 18.16
N TYR A 252 -29.89 -14.35 17.69
CA TYR A 252 -28.73 -14.32 16.80
C TYR A 252 -29.13 -13.75 15.42
N PRO A 253 -28.27 -12.97 14.74
CA PRO A 253 -28.64 -12.40 13.44
C PRO A 253 -28.86 -13.48 12.40
N CYS A 254 -29.93 -13.32 11.63
CA CYS A 254 -30.35 -14.24 10.57
C CYS A 254 -30.06 -13.59 9.20
N ASN A 255 -29.94 -14.34 8.09
CA ASN A 255 -29.74 -13.78 6.73
C ASN A 255 -30.99 -13.93 5.81
N ALA A 256 -31.97 -14.73 6.22
CA ALA A 256 -33.14 -15.08 5.42
C ALA A 256 -34.45 -14.92 6.23
N PRO A 257 -34.92 -13.67 6.46
CA PRO A 257 -36.12 -13.41 7.26
C PRO A 257 -37.39 -14.05 6.70
N ASP A 258 -37.42 -14.24 5.38
CA ASP A 258 -38.55 -14.81 4.65
C ASP A 258 -38.55 -16.35 4.67
N ASP A 259 -37.50 -16.99 5.22
CA ASP A 259 -37.38 -18.45 5.31
C ASP A 259 -37.35 -18.92 6.78
N PRO A 260 -38.50 -19.35 7.33
CA PRO A 260 -38.59 -19.85 8.71
C PRO A 260 -37.73 -21.09 9.00
N ALA A 261 -37.22 -21.78 7.98
CA ALA A 261 -36.31 -22.92 8.16
C ALA A 261 -34.86 -22.47 8.44
N TYR A 262 -34.48 -21.27 8.01
CA TYR A 262 -33.15 -20.69 8.19
C TYR A 262 -33.14 -19.52 9.20
N CYS A 263 -34.32 -18.99 9.53
CA CYS A 263 -34.53 -17.95 10.54
C CYS A 263 -35.30 -18.53 11.73
N LEU A 264 -34.57 -19.16 12.66
CA LEU A 264 -35.16 -19.73 13.88
C LEU A 264 -35.44 -18.68 14.97
N THR A 265 -34.99 -17.44 14.75
CA THR A 265 -35.03 -16.30 15.67
C THR A 265 -35.79 -15.12 15.05
N ASP A 266 -36.22 -14.16 15.88
CA ASP A 266 -36.83 -12.93 15.40
C ASP A 266 -35.81 -12.10 14.59
N TRP A 267 -36.20 -11.63 13.39
CA TRP A 267 -35.39 -10.75 12.54
C TRP A 267 -35.42 -9.31 13.05
N PRO A 268 -34.32 -8.53 12.98
CA PRO A 268 -33.03 -8.83 12.33
C PRO A 268 -31.95 -9.48 13.22
N GLY A 269 -32.25 -9.74 14.48
CA GLY A 269 -31.27 -10.13 15.48
C GLY A 269 -31.21 -9.06 16.59
N GLY A 270 -30.71 -9.45 17.76
CA GLY A 270 -30.60 -8.57 18.93
C GLY A 270 -31.94 -8.04 19.44
N ASP A 271 -31.89 -6.90 20.12
CA ASP A 271 -33.04 -6.11 20.54
C ASP A 271 -32.85 -4.65 20.07
N PRO A 272 -33.59 -4.20 19.04
CA PRO A 272 -33.41 -2.87 18.46
C PRO A 272 -33.73 -1.74 19.45
N ALA A 273 -34.45 -2.00 20.54
CA ALA A 273 -34.74 -0.99 21.55
C ALA A 273 -33.54 -0.61 22.43
N HIS A 274 -32.43 -1.33 22.32
CA HIS A 274 -31.21 -1.11 23.10
C HIS A 274 -30.03 -0.79 22.18
N LEU A 275 -29.06 -0.04 22.71
CA LEU A 275 -27.77 0.18 22.07
C LEU A 275 -26.93 -1.09 22.06
N SER A 276 -25.96 -1.13 21.16
CA SER A 276 -24.88 -2.11 21.25
C SER A 276 -23.99 -1.86 22.48
N PRO A 277 -23.38 -2.91 23.05
CA PRO A 277 -22.51 -2.79 24.21
C PRO A 277 -21.22 -2.03 23.87
N LEU A 278 -20.85 -1.05 24.70
CA LEU A 278 -19.70 -0.16 24.47
C LEU A 278 -18.36 -0.90 24.32
N ASP A 279 -18.18 -2.03 25.02
CA ASP A 279 -16.96 -2.85 24.96
C ASP A 279 -16.66 -3.40 23.54
N ALA A 280 -17.64 -3.38 22.63
CA ALA A 280 -17.47 -3.80 21.24
C ALA A 280 -17.08 -2.66 20.29
N TYR A 281 -17.00 -1.40 20.74
CA TYR A 281 -16.84 -0.20 19.89
C TYR A 281 -15.63 0.65 20.30
N ILE A 282 -14.84 1.10 19.31
CA ILE A 282 -13.63 1.92 19.56
C ILE A 282 -13.97 3.40 19.80
N ASP A 283 -15.08 3.87 19.25
CA ASP A 283 -15.50 5.27 19.25
C ASP A 283 -16.72 5.52 20.14
N ASN A 284 -17.25 4.47 20.77
CA ASN A 284 -18.54 4.48 21.47
C ASN A 284 -19.71 4.93 20.57
N ASP A 285 -19.60 4.72 19.26
CA ASP A 285 -20.60 5.13 18.27
C ASP A 285 -20.92 4.00 17.29
N ILE A 286 -20.11 3.81 16.25
CA ILE A 286 -20.45 2.90 15.14
C ILE A 286 -19.31 1.99 14.70
N HIS A 287 -18.06 2.27 15.08
CA HIS A 287 -16.91 1.48 14.65
C HIS A 287 -16.53 0.44 15.71
N LEU A 288 -16.39 -0.81 15.26
CA LEU A 288 -16.09 -1.93 16.14
C LEU A 288 -14.62 -1.97 16.58
N THR A 289 -14.36 -2.68 17.67
CA THR A 289 -13.00 -3.12 18.06
C THR A 289 -12.43 -4.14 17.07
N ASP A 290 -11.14 -4.41 17.18
CA ASP A 290 -10.46 -5.49 16.44
C ASP A 290 -11.18 -6.84 16.60
N ILE A 291 -11.61 -7.16 17.83
CA ILE A 291 -12.40 -8.37 18.13
C ILE A 291 -13.77 -8.31 17.45
N GLY A 292 -14.48 -7.18 17.54
CA GLY A 292 -15.79 -7.04 16.91
C GLY A 292 -15.74 -7.19 15.39
N TYR A 293 -14.75 -6.61 14.70
CA TYR A 293 -14.56 -6.81 13.27
C TYR A 293 -14.14 -8.25 12.91
N ARG A 294 -13.37 -8.94 13.76
CA ARG A 294 -13.11 -10.38 13.60
C ARG A 294 -14.38 -11.22 13.73
N ASP A 295 -15.33 -10.83 14.59
CA ASP A 295 -16.61 -11.53 14.71
C ASP A 295 -17.48 -11.33 13.45
N ILE A 296 -17.47 -10.13 12.87
CA ILE A 296 -18.09 -9.87 11.56
C ILE A 296 -17.43 -10.71 10.46
N ALA A 297 -16.08 -10.77 10.43
CA ALA A 297 -15.34 -11.57 9.46
C ALA A 297 -15.67 -13.06 9.62
N ASN A 298 -15.63 -13.62 10.84
CA ASN A 298 -16.02 -15.00 11.14
C ASN A 298 -17.42 -15.30 10.63
N ARG A 299 -18.39 -14.43 10.92
CA ARG A 299 -19.78 -14.62 10.50
C ARG A 299 -19.92 -14.67 8.97
N SER A 300 -19.20 -13.81 8.25
CA SER A 300 -19.21 -13.81 6.78
C SER A 300 -18.55 -15.06 6.18
N LEU A 301 -17.48 -15.58 6.81
CA LEU A 301 -16.84 -16.85 6.50
C LEU A 301 -17.81 -18.00 6.68
N ASP A 302 -18.40 -18.12 7.86
CA ASP A 302 -19.31 -19.20 8.24
C ASP A 302 -20.55 -19.24 7.33
N PHE A 303 -21.00 -18.08 6.85
CA PHE A 303 -22.18 -18.01 6.00
C PHE A 303 -21.91 -18.35 4.53
N CYS A 304 -20.85 -17.81 3.91
CA CYS A 304 -20.64 -17.98 2.46
C CYS A 304 -19.17 -17.94 2.00
N ILE A 305 -18.31 -17.13 2.63
CA ILE A 305 -16.97 -16.88 2.08
C ILE A 305 -16.08 -18.13 2.19
N GLU A 306 -16.17 -18.89 3.28
CA GLU A 306 -15.37 -20.12 3.44
C GLU A 306 -15.72 -21.15 2.37
N GLU A 307 -17.00 -21.28 2.01
CA GLU A 307 -17.42 -22.15 0.91
C GLU A 307 -16.80 -21.69 -0.41
N TRP A 308 -16.89 -20.40 -0.73
CA TRP A 308 -16.38 -19.83 -1.98
C TRP A 308 -14.87 -19.98 -2.11
N LEU A 309 -14.11 -19.75 -1.03
CA LEU A 309 -12.65 -19.93 -1.02
C LEU A 309 -12.23 -21.39 -1.21
N ASN A 310 -13.10 -22.33 -0.87
CA ASN A 310 -12.91 -23.77 -1.03
C ASN A 310 -13.25 -24.29 -2.43
N TYR A 311 -13.85 -23.49 -3.31
CA TYR A 311 -13.92 -23.88 -4.72
C TYR A 311 -12.50 -23.95 -5.31
N PRO A 312 -12.16 -25.01 -6.09
CA PRO A 312 -10.88 -25.07 -6.76
C PRO A 312 -10.72 -23.87 -7.70
N LYS A 313 -9.51 -23.33 -7.80
CA LYS A 313 -9.18 -22.18 -8.66
C LYS A 313 -7.78 -22.37 -9.22
N ALA A 314 -7.56 -22.00 -10.49
CA ALA A 314 -6.21 -21.86 -11.01
C ALA A 314 -5.56 -20.61 -10.38
N LEU A 315 -4.40 -20.78 -9.75
CA LEU A 315 -3.66 -19.72 -9.04
C LEU A 315 -2.52 -19.14 -9.86
N GLU A 316 -1.95 -19.95 -10.75
CA GLU A 316 -0.78 -19.59 -11.52
C GLU A 316 -0.73 -20.37 -12.83
N ILE A 317 -0.28 -19.69 -13.90
CA ILE A 317 0.18 -20.29 -15.13
C ILE A 317 1.62 -19.81 -15.35
N LEU A 318 2.60 -20.64 -15.03
CA LEU A 318 4.02 -20.29 -15.11
C LEU A 318 4.63 -20.87 -16.41
N PRO A 319 5.13 -20.03 -17.33
CA PRO A 319 5.90 -20.52 -18.47
C PRO A 319 7.23 -21.13 -17.99
N LEU A 320 7.50 -22.37 -18.39
CA LEU A 320 8.69 -23.12 -18.02
C LEU A 320 9.76 -23.03 -19.14
N ASP A 321 9.85 -24.09 -19.96
CA ASP A 321 10.89 -24.28 -20.97
C ASP A 321 10.34 -23.94 -22.37
N ASN A 322 10.91 -22.94 -23.03
CA ASN A 322 10.59 -22.53 -24.41
C ASN A 322 11.53 -23.23 -25.42
N LYS A 323 11.33 -24.53 -25.66
CA LYS A 323 12.14 -25.30 -26.61
C LYS A 323 11.29 -25.75 -27.79
N GLU A 324 11.31 -24.95 -28.85
CA GLU A 324 10.86 -25.31 -30.20
C GLU A 324 11.10 -26.81 -30.51
N PRO A 325 10.06 -27.58 -30.87
CA PRO A 325 8.70 -27.15 -31.24
C PRO A 325 7.68 -27.10 -30.08
N LEU A 326 8.11 -27.27 -28.83
CA LEU A 326 7.21 -27.39 -27.66
C LEU A 326 7.40 -26.23 -26.68
N TYR A 327 6.30 -25.75 -26.12
CA TYR A 327 6.33 -24.79 -25.03
C TYR A 327 5.54 -25.33 -23.83
N GLN A 328 6.17 -25.36 -22.66
CA GLN A 328 5.59 -25.90 -21.45
C GLN A 328 5.18 -24.82 -20.47
N PHE A 329 4.01 -25.01 -19.86
CA PHE A 329 3.47 -24.21 -18.78
C PHE A 329 3.22 -25.12 -17.57
N GLN A 330 3.52 -24.61 -16.38
CA GLN A 330 3.03 -25.19 -15.14
C GLN A 330 1.76 -24.46 -14.74
N VAL A 331 0.67 -25.21 -14.53
CA VAL A 331 -0.60 -24.69 -14.03
C VAL A 331 -0.78 -25.21 -12.61
N THR A 332 -0.91 -24.28 -11.67
CA THR A 332 -1.08 -24.59 -10.24
C THR A 332 -2.51 -24.27 -9.83
N PHE A 333 -3.20 -25.24 -9.25
CA PHE A 333 -4.54 -25.10 -8.70
C PHE A 333 -4.49 -24.96 -7.17
N SER A 334 -5.50 -24.29 -6.61
CA SER A 334 -5.64 -24.09 -5.16
C SER A 334 -5.86 -25.39 -4.41
N HIS A 335 -6.37 -26.43 -5.07
CA HIS A 335 -6.63 -27.73 -4.48
C HIS A 335 -6.20 -28.84 -5.46
N PRO A 336 -5.95 -30.07 -4.99
CA PRO A 336 -5.86 -31.21 -5.87
C PRO A 336 -7.17 -31.41 -6.65
N VAL A 337 -7.10 -31.37 -7.98
CA VAL A 337 -8.26 -31.50 -8.88
C VAL A 337 -8.13 -32.72 -9.78
N GLU A 338 -9.27 -33.28 -10.19
CA GLU A 338 -9.41 -34.25 -11.27
C GLU A 338 -10.06 -33.60 -12.51
N GLY A 339 -10.12 -34.33 -13.62
CA GLY A 339 -10.82 -33.88 -14.84
C GLY A 339 -9.95 -33.08 -15.83
N VAL A 340 -8.79 -32.58 -15.40
CA VAL A 340 -7.92 -31.74 -16.23
C VAL A 340 -7.43 -32.47 -17.49
N ASP A 341 -7.81 -31.97 -18.66
CA ASP A 341 -7.39 -32.48 -19.96
C ASP A 341 -7.10 -31.37 -21.00
N ALA A 342 -6.89 -31.74 -22.25
CA ALA A 342 -6.53 -30.80 -23.31
C ALA A 342 -7.64 -29.81 -23.71
N THR A 343 -8.91 -30.09 -23.39
CA THR A 343 -10.04 -29.20 -23.69
C THR A 343 -10.13 -28.01 -22.73
N ASP A 344 -9.49 -28.11 -21.57
CA ASP A 344 -9.50 -27.09 -20.53
C ASP A 344 -8.50 -25.97 -20.77
N PHE A 345 -7.78 -26.01 -21.90
CA PHE A 345 -6.79 -25.02 -22.23
C PHE A 345 -7.00 -24.45 -23.63
N GLU A 346 -7.04 -23.13 -23.72
CA GLU A 346 -6.99 -22.41 -24.98
C GLU A 346 -5.66 -21.68 -25.13
N VAL A 347 -5.08 -21.70 -26.34
CA VAL A 347 -3.74 -21.16 -26.62
C VAL A 347 -3.80 -19.92 -27.51
N PHE A 348 -3.07 -18.87 -27.12
CA PHE A 348 -3.05 -17.58 -27.78
C PHE A 348 -1.62 -17.05 -28.03
N ILE A 349 -1.50 -16.14 -29.00
CA ILE A 349 -0.28 -15.38 -29.33
C ILE A 349 -0.62 -13.89 -29.52
N GLN A 350 0.29 -13.00 -29.10
CA GLN A 350 0.00 -11.58 -28.86
C GLN A 350 -0.25 -10.73 -30.12
N GLU A 351 0.35 -11.03 -31.28
CA GLU A 351 0.33 -10.14 -32.45
C GLU A 351 -0.86 -10.34 -33.43
N LYS A 352 -1.76 -11.29 -33.21
CA LYS A 352 -2.79 -11.65 -34.21
C LYS A 352 -4.22 -11.77 -33.69
N GLY A 353 -4.62 -10.92 -32.73
CA GLY A 353 -6.03 -10.72 -32.38
C GLY A 353 -6.81 -12.00 -32.12
N LEU A 354 -6.42 -12.74 -31.06
CA LEU A 354 -7.13 -13.91 -30.54
C LEU A 354 -7.45 -14.99 -31.61
N LEU A 355 -6.54 -15.24 -32.56
CA LEU A 355 -6.65 -16.41 -33.43
C LEU A 355 -6.14 -17.64 -32.67
N LYS A 356 -7.01 -18.64 -32.50
CA LYS A 356 -6.69 -20.00 -32.02
C LYS A 356 -5.52 -20.56 -32.83
N ALA A 357 -4.31 -20.44 -32.30
CA ALA A 357 -3.09 -20.59 -33.10
C ALA A 357 -2.51 -22.00 -33.06
N MET A 358 -2.70 -22.73 -31.97
CA MET A 358 -1.88 -23.91 -31.62
C MET A 358 -2.70 -24.92 -30.80
N GLY A 359 -2.24 -26.17 -30.73
CA GLY A 359 -2.90 -27.27 -30.00
C GLY A 359 -2.16 -27.67 -28.72
N ILE A 360 -2.87 -28.29 -27.78
CA ILE A 360 -2.26 -28.91 -26.60
C ILE A 360 -1.71 -30.28 -27.00
N ALA A 361 -0.40 -30.48 -26.86
CA ALA A 361 0.28 -31.75 -27.13
C ALA A 361 0.08 -32.77 -26.01
N SER A 362 0.14 -32.32 -24.75
CA SER A 362 -0.08 -33.17 -23.58
C SER A 362 -0.34 -32.36 -22.31
N VAL A 363 -1.12 -32.95 -21.41
CA VAL A 363 -1.31 -32.50 -20.03
C VAL A 363 -0.80 -33.60 -19.08
N LEU A 364 0.08 -33.25 -18.14
CA LEU A 364 0.68 -34.19 -17.19
C LEU A 364 0.52 -33.70 -15.74
N PRO A 365 0.19 -34.55 -14.77
CA PRO A 365 -0.12 -35.96 -14.92
C PRO A 365 -1.38 -36.18 -15.77
N ALA A 366 -1.46 -37.32 -16.47
CA ALA A 366 -2.58 -37.63 -17.37
C ALA A 366 -3.90 -37.91 -16.63
N SER A 367 -3.85 -37.99 -15.30
CA SER A 367 -4.99 -38.17 -14.41
C SER A 367 -4.66 -37.57 -13.05
N GLY A 368 -5.64 -36.91 -12.42
CA GLY A 368 -5.55 -36.43 -11.04
C GLY A 368 -5.83 -37.51 -9.98
N PRO A 369 -6.01 -37.11 -8.71
CA PRO A 369 -5.95 -35.73 -8.26
C PRO A 369 -4.51 -35.21 -8.22
N ALA A 370 -4.31 -34.01 -8.74
CA ALA A 370 -3.07 -33.25 -8.62
C ALA A 370 -3.39 -31.77 -8.50
N ASP A 371 -2.56 -31.02 -7.81
CA ASP A 371 -2.61 -29.56 -7.69
C ASP A 371 -1.75 -28.87 -8.75
N VAL A 372 -0.75 -29.57 -9.30
CA VAL A 372 0.15 -29.04 -10.32
C VAL A 372 0.10 -29.88 -11.59
N TYR A 373 -0.18 -29.22 -12.72
CA TYR A 373 -0.17 -29.80 -14.05
C TYR A 373 0.87 -29.14 -14.95
N THR A 374 1.54 -29.92 -15.79
CA THR A 374 2.38 -29.44 -16.88
C THR A 374 1.61 -29.55 -18.18
N VAL A 375 1.30 -28.41 -18.78
CA VAL A 375 0.62 -28.27 -20.06
C VAL A 375 1.68 -28.03 -21.14
N THR A 376 1.76 -28.92 -22.12
CA THR A 376 2.68 -28.78 -23.24
C THR A 376 1.91 -28.38 -24.49
N VAL A 377 2.24 -27.22 -25.04
CA VAL A 377 1.71 -26.68 -26.29
C VAL A 377 2.58 -27.14 -27.45
N ASP A 378 1.95 -27.61 -28.53
CA ASP A 378 2.61 -27.78 -29.83
C ASP A 378 2.63 -26.44 -30.55
N MET A 379 3.82 -25.86 -30.71
CA MET A 379 3.97 -24.54 -31.27
C MET A 379 3.73 -24.49 -32.78
N ASP A 380 3.57 -25.63 -33.48
CA ASP A 380 3.36 -25.72 -34.94
C ASP A 380 4.34 -24.84 -35.76
N GLY A 381 5.58 -24.72 -35.29
CA GLY A 381 6.64 -23.89 -35.88
C GLY A 381 6.51 -22.37 -35.66
N VAL A 382 5.65 -21.94 -34.73
CA VAL A 382 5.51 -20.55 -34.27
C VAL A 382 6.61 -20.21 -33.27
N GLN A 383 7.42 -19.20 -33.63
CA GLN A 383 8.55 -18.74 -32.81
C GLN A 383 8.17 -17.70 -31.73
N GLN A 384 6.89 -17.29 -31.67
CA GLN A 384 6.41 -16.32 -30.68
C GLN A 384 6.13 -16.99 -29.33
N ALA A 385 6.15 -16.22 -28.25
CA ALA A 385 5.68 -16.73 -26.96
C ALA A 385 4.17 -17.02 -27.01
N ALA A 386 3.80 -18.26 -26.67
CA ALA A 386 2.41 -18.63 -26.43
C ALA A 386 1.97 -18.18 -25.03
N TYR A 387 0.65 -18.08 -24.88
CA TYR A 387 -0.08 -17.90 -23.63
C TYR A 387 -1.18 -18.95 -23.59
N ILE A 388 -1.50 -19.48 -22.41
CA ILE A 388 -2.65 -20.38 -22.23
C ILE A 388 -3.69 -19.76 -21.30
N ILE A 389 -4.96 -20.06 -21.55
CA ILE A 389 -6.09 -19.74 -20.68
C ILE A 389 -6.62 -21.05 -20.12
N VAL A 390 -6.84 -21.12 -18.81
CA VAL A 390 -7.63 -22.20 -18.21
C VAL A 390 -9.09 -21.91 -18.48
N GLN A 391 -9.76 -22.83 -19.16
CA GLN A 391 -11.18 -22.80 -19.47
C GLN A 391 -11.94 -23.63 -18.45
N ASP A 392 -13.13 -23.16 -18.09
CA ASP A 392 -13.99 -23.83 -17.14
C ASP A 392 -15.30 -24.27 -17.82
N ASP A 393 -15.52 -25.58 -17.88
CA ASP A 393 -16.75 -26.22 -18.34
C ASP A 393 -17.35 -27.17 -17.28
N ASP A 394 -17.02 -26.96 -16.00
CA ASP A 394 -17.32 -27.83 -14.85
C ASP A 394 -16.68 -29.24 -14.92
N SER A 395 -15.82 -29.55 -15.90
CA SER A 395 -15.15 -30.86 -15.96
C SER A 395 -13.98 -31.01 -14.98
N ILE A 396 -13.33 -29.90 -14.60
CA ILE A 396 -12.31 -29.84 -13.55
C ILE A 396 -13.00 -29.73 -12.20
N TYR A 397 -12.75 -30.66 -11.28
CA TYR A 397 -13.40 -30.66 -9.97
C TYR A 397 -12.51 -31.20 -8.84
N ARG A 398 -12.85 -30.82 -7.61
CA ARG A 398 -12.31 -31.39 -6.37
C ARG A 398 -12.91 -32.77 -6.10
N PRO A 399 -12.14 -33.86 -6.00
CA PRO A 399 -12.71 -35.21 -5.84
C PRO A 399 -13.31 -35.46 -4.44
N ASP A 400 -12.94 -34.68 -3.44
CA ASP A 400 -13.43 -34.81 -2.05
C ASP A 400 -14.82 -34.18 -1.86
N THR A 401 -15.07 -33.04 -2.49
CA THR A 401 -16.34 -32.29 -2.38
C THR A 401 -17.20 -32.34 -3.64
N LEU A 402 -16.63 -32.77 -4.77
CA LEU A 402 -17.20 -32.65 -6.12
C LEU A 402 -17.46 -31.20 -6.56
N ALA A 403 -16.85 -30.21 -5.88
CA ALA A 403 -16.95 -28.82 -6.28
C ALA A 403 -16.18 -28.58 -7.59
N PRO A 404 -16.83 -28.04 -8.64
CA PRO A 404 -16.17 -27.71 -9.90
C PRO A 404 -15.28 -26.46 -9.78
N LEU A 405 -14.37 -26.28 -10.75
CA LEU A 405 -13.45 -25.15 -10.88
C LEU A 405 -14.23 -23.83 -10.86
N GLY A 406 -13.90 -22.92 -9.95
CA GLY A 406 -14.59 -21.64 -9.82
C GLY A 406 -15.97 -21.72 -9.15
N GLY A 407 -16.47 -22.91 -8.82
CA GLY A 407 -17.79 -23.15 -8.20
C GLY A 407 -18.87 -23.52 -9.22
N PRO A 408 -20.14 -23.69 -8.81
CA PRO A 408 -21.18 -24.20 -9.71
C PRO A 408 -21.42 -23.33 -10.95
N ASN A 409 -21.64 -23.98 -12.10
CA ASN A 409 -21.91 -23.43 -13.44
C ASN A 409 -20.64 -23.08 -14.23
N PRO A 410 -20.61 -23.38 -15.54
CA PRO A 410 -19.39 -23.22 -16.34
C PRO A 410 -19.04 -21.75 -16.60
N GLY A 411 -17.75 -21.49 -16.79
CA GLY A 411 -17.17 -20.20 -17.13
C GLY A 411 -16.88 -19.31 -15.92
N ASN A 412 -17.01 -19.83 -14.69
CA ASN A 412 -16.72 -19.09 -13.45
C ASN A 412 -15.36 -19.46 -12.84
N GLY A 413 -14.59 -20.31 -13.53
CA GLY A 413 -13.22 -20.72 -13.17
C GLY A 413 -12.12 -20.27 -14.13
N GLU A 414 -12.44 -19.37 -15.09
CA GLU A 414 -11.49 -18.92 -16.12
C GLU A 414 -10.25 -18.22 -15.51
N PHE A 415 -9.06 -18.55 -15.99
CA PHE A 415 -7.81 -17.91 -15.55
C PHE A 415 -6.84 -17.64 -16.70
N VAL A 416 -6.38 -16.39 -16.82
CA VAL A 416 -5.66 -15.88 -18.00
C VAL A 416 -4.25 -15.36 -17.73
N TYR A 417 -3.85 -15.19 -16.46
CA TYR A 417 -2.56 -14.60 -16.13
C TYR A 417 -1.42 -15.60 -16.33
N ASN A 418 -0.50 -15.30 -17.26
CA ASN A 418 0.65 -16.14 -17.59
C ASN A 418 1.94 -15.47 -17.13
N GLY A 419 2.55 -15.99 -16.07
CA GLY A 419 3.80 -15.49 -15.53
C GLY A 419 3.92 -15.74 -14.04
N LEU A 420 5.06 -15.31 -13.48
CA LEU A 420 5.23 -15.23 -12.04
C LEU A 420 4.37 -14.08 -11.52
N TYR A 421 3.60 -14.37 -10.48
CA TYR A 421 2.89 -13.38 -9.68
C TYR A 421 3.53 -13.39 -8.28
N GLU A 422 4.13 -12.28 -7.89
CA GLU A 422 4.71 -12.07 -6.54
C GLU A 422 3.78 -11.10 -5.78
N PHE A 423 3.44 -11.43 -4.54
CA PHE A 423 2.68 -10.59 -3.63
C PHE A 423 3.36 -10.55 -2.27
N VAL A 424 3.79 -9.37 -1.87
CA VAL A 424 4.29 -9.16 -0.51
C VAL A 424 3.15 -8.61 0.33
N ASP A 425 2.75 -9.36 1.34
CA ASP A 425 1.79 -8.89 2.35
C ASP A 425 2.36 -7.68 3.08
N LEU A 426 1.54 -6.65 3.24
CA LEU A 426 1.92 -5.43 3.94
C LEU A 426 1.83 -5.68 5.44
N THR A 427 2.97 -5.82 6.10
CA THR A 427 3.04 -5.98 7.55
C THR A 427 3.32 -4.64 8.23
N PRO A 428 2.84 -4.41 9.46
CA PRO A 428 3.27 -3.24 10.23
C PRO A 428 4.81 -3.16 10.30
N PRO A 429 5.41 -1.98 10.09
CA PRO A 429 6.85 -1.78 10.19
C PRO A 429 7.33 -1.86 11.65
N ASP A 430 8.58 -2.26 11.85
CA ASP A 430 9.24 -2.12 13.15
C ASP A 430 9.65 -0.66 13.40
N ASP A 431 9.73 -0.24 14.66
CA ASP A 431 10.23 1.08 15.04
C ASP A 431 11.64 1.32 14.47
N GLY A 432 11.82 2.41 13.70
CA GLY A 432 13.10 2.75 13.06
C GLY A 432 13.35 2.08 11.71
N ASP A 433 12.41 1.28 11.20
CA ASP A 433 12.37 0.84 9.80
C ASP A 433 11.64 1.88 8.93
N PHE A 434 12.32 3.00 8.68
CA PHE A 434 11.75 4.13 7.93
C PHE A 434 11.30 3.77 6.51
N ASP A 435 12.04 2.91 5.81
CA ASP A 435 11.71 2.51 4.43
C ASP A 435 10.37 1.77 4.41
N HIS A 436 10.20 0.81 5.33
CA HIS A 436 8.97 0.07 5.47
C HIS A 436 7.84 0.96 5.99
N ALA A 437 8.11 1.88 6.92
CA ALA A 437 7.12 2.83 7.43
C ALA A 437 6.56 3.74 6.31
N MET A 438 7.42 4.37 5.52
CA MET A 438 6.98 5.17 4.38
C MET A 438 6.24 4.33 3.34
N GLN A 439 6.73 3.11 3.04
CA GLN A 439 6.03 2.21 2.12
C GLN A 439 4.64 1.81 2.64
N TYR A 440 4.51 1.53 3.94
CA TYR A 440 3.24 1.21 4.56
C TYR A 440 2.27 2.39 4.45
N LEU A 441 2.71 3.58 4.87
CA LEU A 441 1.89 4.79 4.81
C LEU A 441 1.52 5.17 3.38
N TYR A 442 2.43 4.97 2.42
CA TYR A 442 2.13 5.13 1.00
C TYR A 442 0.99 4.21 0.59
N MET A 443 1.08 2.92 0.92
CA MET A 443 0.02 1.96 0.61
C MET A 443 -1.29 2.28 1.36
N ALA A 444 -1.25 2.66 2.63
CA ALA A 444 -2.43 2.99 3.42
C ALA A 444 -3.13 4.29 2.95
N SER A 445 -2.38 5.22 2.37
CA SER A 445 -2.89 6.52 1.93
C SER A 445 -3.36 6.56 0.47
N GLN A 446 -3.13 5.51 -0.33
CA GLN A 446 -3.48 5.51 -1.76
C GLN A 446 -4.96 5.77 -2.04
N ALA A 447 -5.84 5.28 -1.18
CA ALA A 447 -7.28 5.55 -1.24
C ALA A 447 -7.61 7.06 -1.15
N TYR A 448 -6.71 7.87 -0.60
CA TYR A 448 -6.91 9.30 -0.33
C TYR A 448 -5.95 10.20 -1.11
N GLU A 449 -5.11 9.66 -2.01
CA GLU A 449 -4.13 10.47 -2.77
C GLU A 449 -4.77 11.66 -3.49
N TYR A 450 -6.01 11.50 -3.97
CA TYR A 450 -6.78 12.59 -4.60
C TYR A 450 -7.11 13.73 -3.63
N LEU A 451 -7.16 13.47 -2.32
CA LEU A 451 -7.32 14.46 -1.25
C LEU A 451 -5.99 15.03 -0.75
N LEU A 452 -4.87 14.39 -1.09
CA LEU A 452 -3.54 14.78 -0.63
C LEU A 452 -2.88 15.81 -1.56
N PHE A 453 -3.51 16.16 -2.68
CA PHE A 453 -3.12 17.29 -3.54
C PHE A 453 -1.63 17.31 -3.96
N GLY A 454 -1.08 16.14 -4.27
CA GLY A 454 0.32 15.98 -4.69
C GLY A 454 1.28 15.63 -3.54
N PHE A 455 0.81 15.61 -2.30
CA PHE A 455 1.53 14.95 -1.20
C PHE A 455 1.40 13.43 -1.33
N SER A 456 2.51 12.72 -1.14
CA SER A 456 2.56 11.27 -1.22
C SER A 456 3.67 10.75 -0.33
N PHE A 457 3.40 9.69 0.42
CA PHE A 457 4.43 8.98 1.19
C PHE A 457 5.33 8.08 0.33
N ASP A 458 5.22 8.12 -1.01
CA ASP A 458 6.12 7.37 -1.90
C ASP A 458 7.59 7.77 -1.62
N PRO A 459 8.43 6.86 -1.11
CA PRO A 459 9.81 7.17 -0.73
C PRO A 459 10.68 7.75 -1.86
N GLN A 460 10.26 7.58 -3.12
CA GLN A 460 10.95 8.14 -4.29
C GLN A 460 10.70 9.64 -4.47
N TYR A 461 9.60 10.16 -3.93
CA TYR A 461 9.14 11.54 -4.11
C TYR A 461 8.86 12.26 -2.79
N PHE A 462 8.91 11.56 -1.65
CA PHE A 462 8.62 12.10 -0.33
C PHE A 462 9.69 13.11 0.12
N ASP A 463 9.28 14.38 0.12
CA ASP A 463 10.04 15.56 0.58
C ASP A 463 9.02 16.54 1.18
N ALA A 464 8.73 16.36 2.47
CA ALA A 464 7.62 16.97 3.18
C ALA A 464 8.05 18.11 4.13
N ASN A 465 9.32 18.20 4.50
CA ASN A 465 9.81 19.09 5.56
C ASN A 465 10.51 20.37 5.04
N GLY A 466 9.83 21.15 4.21
CA GLY A 466 10.27 22.49 3.85
C GLY A 466 9.36 23.60 4.37
N ASN A 467 9.54 24.80 3.80
CA ASN A 467 8.95 26.01 4.35
C ASN A 467 7.43 26.08 4.05
N PHE A 468 6.62 25.83 5.07
CA PHE A 468 5.15 25.92 5.02
C PHE A 468 4.61 27.32 4.65
N PHE A 469 5.43 28.37 4.74
CA PHE A 469 5.02 29.74 4.40
C PHE A 469 5.39 30.15 2.98
N ASP A 470 6.13 29.32 2.21
CA ASP A 470 6.47 29.63 0.81
C ASP A 470 5.27 29.45 -0.14
N HIS A 471 4.21 28.79 0.31
CA HIS A 471 2.95 28.63 -0.41
C HIS A 471 1.76 28.97 0.50
N SER A 472 0.62 29.31 -0.11
CA SER A 472 -0.62 29.51 0.62
C SER A 472 -1.18 28.16 1.09
N PHE A 473 -1.76 28.11 2.28
CA PHE A 473 -2.72 27.04 2.67
C PHE A 473 -4.03 27.12 1.86
N ASP A 474 -4.00 27.78 0.70
CA ASP A 474 -5.15 27.88 -0.19
C ASP A 474 -5.22 26.59 -1.01
N ASP A 475 -6.41 26.01 -1.11
CA ASP A 475 -6.71 24.80 -1.86
C ASP A 475 -6.24 24.89 -3.33
N PRO A 476 -5.37 23.97 -3.82
CA PRO A 476 -4.80 22.80 -3.14
C PRO A 476 -3.65 23.11 -2.17
N ILE A 477 -3.66 22.46 -0.99
CA ILE A 477 -2.55 22.55 -0.02
C ILE A 477 -1.27 21.98 -0.66
N TYR A 478 -0.25 22.82 -0.81
CA TYR A 478 1.07 22.42 -1.31
C TYR A 478 2.09 22.42 -0.17
N ILE A 479 2.61 21.24 0.17
CA ILE A 479 3.71 21.08 1.12
C ILE A 479 5.01 21.22 0.33
N ALA A 480 5.70 22.36 0.50
CA ALA A 480 6.96 22.58 -0.16
C ALA A 480 8.06 21.79 0.55
N GLY A 481 8.66 20.83 -0.14
CA GLY A 481 9.86 20.14 0.31
C GLY A 481 11.10 21.04 0.42
N ASN A 482 12.15 20.56 1.09
CA ASN A 482 13.42 21.25 1.27
C ASN A 482 14.48 20.93 0.18
N ALA A 483 14.10 20.11 -0.83
CA ALA A 483 14.94 19.63 -1.92
C ALA A 483 16.02 18.58 -1.53
N LEU A 484 15.83 17.94 -0.38
CA LEU A 484 16.49 16.72 0.07
C LEU A 484 15.37 15.73 0.43
N LEU A 485 15.39 14.53 -0.18
CA LEU A 485 14.35 13.53 0.08
C LEU A 485 14.39 13.08 1.54
N ASP A 486 13.22 12.98 2.18
CA ASP A 486 13.10 12.53 3.57
C ASP A 486 13.66 11.11 3.75
N SER A 487 13.58 10.27 2.70
CA SER A 487 14.20 8.94 2.70
C SER A 487 15.72 8.98 2.92
N CYS A 488 16.39 10.04 2.47
CA CYS A 488 17.82 10.26 2.73
C CYS A 488 18.07 10.83 4.13
N GLU A 489 17.24 11.77 4.57
CA GLU A 489 17.30 12.33 5.93
C GLU A 489 17.14 11.24 6.99
N PHE A 490 16.12 10.39 6.85
CA PHE A 490 15.88 9.26 7.73
C PHE A 490 16.96 8.17 7.61
N ALA A 491 17.54 7.97 6.44
CA ALA A 491 18.65 7.02 6.28
C ALA A 491 19.91 7.43 7.08
N LEU A 492 20.13 8.73 7.34
CA LEU A 492 21.20 9.17 8.25
C LEU A 492 20.90 8.80 9.71
N ILE A 493 19.66 9.01 10.16
CA ILE A 493 19.22 8.57 11.49
C ILE A 493 19.39 7.06 11.60
N LYS A 494 18.87 6.31 10.62
CA LYS A 494 18.98 4.85 10.56
C LYS A 494 20.42 4.36 10.64
N ALA A 495 21.35 5.02 9.94
CA ALA A 495 22.77 4.64 10.02
C ALA A 495 23.34 4.78 11.44
N CYS A 496 22.92 5.79 12.20
CA CYS A 496 23.29 5.95 13.61
C CYS A 496 22.62 4.89 14.50
N LEU A 497 21.36 4.53 14.25
CA LEU A 497 20.66 3.46 14.96
C LEU A 497 21.31 2.09 14.72
N ASP A 498 21.71 1.81 13.47
CA ASP A 498 22.33 0.55 13.07
C ASP A 498 23.79 0.42 13.56
N ASP A 499 24.52 1.54 13.70
CA ASP A 499 25.87 1.59 14.27
C ASP A 499 26.06 2.74 15.28
N PRO A 500 25.66 2.54 16.55
CA PRO A 500 25.83 3.53 17.61
C PRO A 500 27.30 3.84 17.96
N SER A 501 28.26 3.10 17.39
CA SER A 501 29.69 3.29 17.68
C SER A 501 30.34 4.43 16.88
N ILE A 502 29.62 5.02 15.92
CA ILE A 502 30.09 6.16 15.13
C ILE A 502 30.25 7.39 16.04
N ASP A 503 31.47 7.91 16.11
CA ASP A 503 31.82 9.12 16.85
C ASP A 503 32.66 10.04 15.95
N LEU A 504 32.04 11.10 15.46
CA LEU A 504 32.66 12.12 14.60
C LEU A 504 32.94 13.43 15.36
N SER A 505 32.77 13.43 16.68
CA SER A 505 32.93 14.62 17.54
C SER A 505 34.32 15.25 17.43
N ALA A 506 35.35 14.47 17.12
CA ALA A 506 36.71 14.96 16.89
C ALA A 506 36.81 15.94 15.70
N ASN A 507 35.88 15.86 14.74
CA ASN A 507 35.76 16.79 13.62
C ASN A 507 34.65 17.84 13.86
N GLY A 508 33.95 17.80 15.00
CA GLY A 508 32.75 18.60 15.25
C GLY A 508 31.47 17.99 14.65
N GLY A 509 31.56 16.78 14.10
CA GLY A 509 30.41 16.02 13.59
C GLY A 509 29.62 15.32 14.70
N LEU A 510 28.61 14.56 14.30
CA LEU A 510 27.69 13.89 15.20
C LEU A 510 28.34 12.75 15.99
N VAL A 511 27.69 12.39 17.09
CA VAL A 511 27.91 11.13 17.82
C VAL A 511 26.63 10.30 17.64
N ALA A 512 26.74 9.11 17.06
CA ALA A 512 25.57 8.30 16.75
C ALA A 512 24.79 7.89 18.00
N GLN A 513 25.46 7.68 19.13
CA GLN A 513 24.79 7.41 20.40
C GLN A 513 23.88 8.58 20.84
N ASP A 514 24.25 9.83 20.59
CA ASP A 514 23.39 10.98 20.90
C ASP A 514 22.12 10.98 20.01
N VAL A 515 22.23 10.48 18.77
CA VAL A 515 21.09 10.29 17.86
C VAL A 515 20.17 9.16 18.35
N VAL A 516 20.74 8.05 18.83
CA VAL A 516 19.97 6.93 19.41
C VAL A 516 19.20 7.39 20.65
N ASP A 517 19.88 8.10 21.56
CA ASP A 517 19.25 8.61 22.78
C ASP A 517 18.14 9.62 22.47
N ALA A 518 18.34 10.48 21.45
CA ALA A 518 17.32 11.40 20.96
C ALA A 518 16.13 10.67 20.34
N TRP A 519 16.39 9.67 19.48
CA TRP A 519 15.37 8.83 18.85
C TRP A 519 14.47 8.15 19.88
N GLU A 520 15.06 7.44 20.87
CA GLU A 520 14.31 6.73 21.90
C GLU A 520 13.42 7.67 22.73
N ASN A 521 13.94 8.84 23.11
CA ASN A 521 13.15 9.86 23.81
C ASN A 521 11.99 10.38 22.94
N ASN A 522 12.29 10.74 21.69
CA ASN A 522 11.31 11.35 20.80
C ASN A 522 10.21 10.37 20.41
N LEU A 523 10.56 9.10 20.18
CA LEU A 523 9.61 8.03 19.86
C LEU A 523 8.60 7.86 20.98
N GLY A 524 9.06 7.80 22.24
CA GLY A 524 8.17 7.68 23.39
C GLY A 524 7.16 8.84 23.49
N TRP A 525 7.57 10.08 23.18
CA TRP A 525 6.67 11.23 23.18
C TRP A 525 5.72 11.28 21.99
N ILE A 526 6.17 10.90 20.79
CA ILE A 526 5.29 10.79 19.63
C ILE A 526 4.24 9.70 19.86
N GLN A 527 4.65 8.51 20.32
CA GLN A 527 3.72 7.43 20.66
C GLN A 527 2.75 7.85 21.77
N TYR A 528 3.22 8.55 22.82
CA TYR A 528 2.33 9.13 23.84
C TYR A 528 1.31 10.11 23.23
N THR A 529 1.76 10.98 22.33
CA THR A 529 0.90 11.93 21.62
C THR A 529 -0.15 11.22 20.77
N MET A 530 0.20 10.09 20.17
CA MET A 530 -0.68 9.28 19.30
C MET A 530 -1.64 8.35 20.05
N GLY A 531 -1.73 8.45 21.38
CA GLY A 531 -2.60 7.61 22.21
C GLY A 531 -1.94 6.33 22.73
N GLY A 532 -0.62 6.18 22.55
CA GLY A 532 0.18 5.04 22.98
C GLY A 532 0.52 4.07 21.85
N VAL A 533 1.36 3.08 22.15
CA VAL A 533 1.81 2.05 21.19
C VAL A 533 0.67 1.19 20.66
N ASP A 534 -0.33 0.94 21.49
CA ASP A 534 -1.56 0.22 21.16
C ASP A 534 -2.71 1.18 20.78
N GLY A 535 -2.40 2.47 20.62
CA GLY A 535 -3.35 3.51 20.25
C GLY A 535 -3.85 3.33 18.82
N LEU A 536 -5.09 3.73 18.56
CA LEU A 536 -5.74 3.51 17.27
C LEU A 536 -4.97 4.15 16.09
N ALA A 537 -4.33 5.30 16.30
CA ALA A 537 -3.51 5.94 15.28
C ALA A 537 -2.36 5.05 14.79
N ASN A 538 -1.70 4.33 15.71
CA ASN A 538 -0.63 3.41 15.35
C ASN A 538 -1.16 2.13 14.70
N ILE A 539 -2.39 1.71 15.03
CA ILE A 539 -3.01 0.53 14.43
C ILE A 539 -3.47 0.80 12.98
N ILE A 540 -4.07 1.97 12.72
CA ILE A 540 -4.56 2.34 11.37
C ILE A 540 -3.43 2.84 10.47
N LEU A 541 -2.50 3.61 11.03
CA LEU A 541 -1.36 4.19 10.30
C LEU A 541 -0.01 3.73 10.87
N PRO A 542 0.29 2.41 10.91
CA PRO A 542 1.59 1.92 11.33
C PRO A 542 2.76 2.63 10.64
N GLY A 543 3.76 3.02 11.43
CA GLY A 543 4.94 3.75 10.97
C GLY A 543 4.77 5.26 10.89
N LEU A 544 3.56 5.81 11.12
CA LEU A 544 3.38 7.25 11.24
C LEU A 544 4.20 7.80 12.41
N ASP A 545 4.24 7.09 13.53
CA ASP A 545 5.09 7.43 14.67
C ASP A 545 6.57 7.48 14.27
N THR A 546 7.07 6.48 13.54
CA THR A 546 8.43 6.40 13.02
C THR A 546 8.78 7.61 12.13
N VAL A 547 7.89 7.98 11.20
CA VAL A 547 8.10 9.14 10.32
C VAL A 547 8.09 10.46 11.11
N LEU A 548 7.13 10.65 12.02
CA LEU A 548 7.04 11.85 12.84
C LEU A 548 8.25 11.97 13.79
N THR A 549 8.68 10.87 14.40
CA THR A 549 9.90 10.83 15.23
C THR A 549 11.14 11.15 14.42
N GLY A 550 11.23 10.68 13.18
CA GLY A 550 12.30 11.05 12.24
C GLY A 550 12.39 12.57 12.07
N PHE A 551 11.27 13.21 11.74
CA PHE A 551 11.20 14.66 11.58
C PHE A 551 11.54 15.43 12.86
N VAL A 552 11.04 15.02 14.02
CA VAL A 552 11.38 15.71 15.27
C VAL A 552 12.85 15.51 15.65
N THR A 553 13.45 14.37 15.32
CA THR A 553 14.87 14.09 15.58
C THR A 553 15.76 14.95 14.69
N VAL A 554 15.41 15.12 13.41
CA VAL A 554 16.01 16.15 12.53
C VAL A 554 15.86 17.53 13.18
N GLY A 555 14.62 17.90 13.50
CA GLY A 555 14.30 18.91 14.49
C GLY A 555 14.59 20.36 14.10
N ASP A 556 14.75 20.66 12.81
CA ASP A 556 14.69 22.04 12.33
C ASP A 556 13.26 22.61 12.41
N ASP A 557 13.13 23.92 12.20
CA ASP A 557 11.84 24.61 12.36
C ASP A 557 10.77 24.10 11.37
N ASP A 558 11.18 23.72 10.16
CA ASP A 558 10.29 23.21 9.11
C ASP A 558 9.77 21.80 9.49
N SER A 559 10.65 20.90 9.91
CA SER A 559 10.32 19.54 10.36
C SER A 559 9.43 19.54 11.60
N LYS A 560 9.72 20.42 12.57
CA LYS A 560 8.88 20.61 13.76
C LYS A 560 7.47 21.08 13.39
N LEU A 561 7.38 22.07 12.50
CA LEU A 561 6.10 22.64 12.07
C LEU A 561 5.27 21.61 11.31
N LEU A 562 5.90 20.79 10.46
CA LEU A 562 5.26 19.67 9.77
C LEU A 562 4.60 18.72 10.76
N VAL A 563 5.32 18.28 11.80
CA VAL A 563 4.79 17.33 12.79
C VAL A 563 3.58 17.90 13.52
N ALA A 564 3.67 19.15 13.97
CA ALA A 564 2.55 19.84 14.63
C ALA A 564 1.33 19.99 13.69
N ALA A 565 1.57 20.35 12.42
CA ALA A 565 0.53 20.52 11.42
C ALA A 565 -0.14 19.19 11.05
N LEU A 566 0.64 18.12 10.83
CA LEU A 566 0.12 16.80 10.50
C LEU A 566 -0.72 16.23 11.63
N ILE A 567 -0.25 16.26 12.88
CA ILE A 567 -1.04 15.76 14.02
C ILE A 567 -2.31 16.59 14.19
N SER A 568 -2.24 17.92 14.05
CA SER A 568 -3.43 18.77 14.10
C SER A 568 -4.42 18.41 13.00
N LEU A 569 -3.96 18.23 11.76
CA LEU A 569 -4.82 17.88 10.63
C LEU A 569 -5.47 16.51 10.83
N VAL A 570 -4.67 15.49 11.16
CA VAL A 570 -5.15 14.11 11.38
C VAL A 570 -6.12 14.05 12.55
N SER A 571 -5.91 14.84 13.61
CA SER A 571 -6.86 14.96 14.73
C SER A 571 -8.22 15.57 14.38
N THR A 572 -8.36 16.18 13.20
CA THR A 572 -9.62 16.78 12.73
C THR A 572 -10.39 15.92 11.73
N ILE A 573 -9.82 14.78 11.31
CA ILE A 573 -10.48 13.90 10.33
C ILE A 573 -11.53 13.07 11.07
N GLU A 574 -12.81 13.40 10.85
CA GLU A 574 -13.96 12.75 11.50
C GLU A 574 -14.00 11.23 11.23
N GLU A 575 -13.53 10.81 10.05
CA GLU A 575 -13.47 9.40 9.63
C GLU A 575 -12.52 8.55 10.47
N PHE A 576 -11.58 9.17 11.18
CA PHE A 576 -10.63 8.48 12.06
C PHE A 576 -10.83 8.92 13.51
N PRO A 577 -11.39 8.07 14.40
CA PRO A 577 -11.63 8.42 15.79
C PRO A 577 -10.34 8.33 16.62
N PHE A 578 -9.30 9.05 16.21
CA PHE A 578 -8.00 9.05 16.87
C PHE A 578 -8.03 9.88 18.16
N GLU A 579 -7.68 9.25 19.28
CA GLU A 579 -7.48 9.93 20.56
C GLU A 579 -6.04 10.44 20.69
N PHE A 580 -5.77 11.64 20.15
CA PHE A 580 -4.47 12.29 20.33
C PHE A 580 -4.35 12.97 21.69
N ASN A 581 -3.23 12.76 22.37
CA ASN A 581 -2.83 13.49 23.55
C ASN A 581 -1.95 14.69 23.18
N ILE A 582 -2.59 15.82 22.86
CA ILE A 582 -1.91 17.01 22.34
C ILE A 582 -0.88 17.62 23.32
N ASP A 583 -0.99 17.33 24.63
CA ASP A 583 -0.02 17.77 25.63
C ASP A 583 1.37 17.14 25.39
N GLY A 584 1.45 16.05 24.63
CA GLY A 584 2.70 15.46 24.18
C GLY A 584 3.47 16.31 23.17
N LEU A 585 2.83 17.28 22.50
CA LEU A 585 3.46 18.19 21.52
C LEU A 585 4.10 19.44 22.16
N ASP A 586 4.92 19.24 23.20
CA ASP A 586 5.73 20.31 23.77
C ASP A 586 7.11 20.38 23.12
N PHE A 587 7.29 21.28 22.16
CA PHE A 587 8.58 21.53 21.50
C PHE A 587 9.48 22.55 22.24
N GLY A 588 9.03 23.04 23.40
CA GLY A 588 9.71 24.07 24.19
C GLY A 588 9.66 25.47 23.57
N ASP A 589 9.87 26.49 24.39
CA ASP A 589 9.93 27.90 23.98
C ASP A 589 11.23 28.62 24.42
N GLY A 590 12.23 27.85 24.88
CA GLY A 590 13.58 28.37 25.18
C GLY A 590 14.28 27.64 26.33
N GLU A 591 15.24 28.29 26.98
CA GLU A 591 15.98 27.70 28.10
C GLU A 591 15.10 27.41 29.34
N GLU A 592 13.97 28.12 29.48
CA GLU A 592 13.05 27.95 30.61
C GLU A 592 12.09 26.76 30.43
N ASN A 593 11.76 26.41 29.18
CA ASN A 593 11.08 25.17 28.82
C ASN A 593 11.82 24.52 27.63
N PRO A 594 12.70 23.53 27.88
CA PRO A 594 13.44 22.85 26.82
C PRO A 594 12.52 21.98 25.93
N GLY A 595 11.26 21.77 26.32
CA GLY A 595 10.33 20.87 25.65
C GLY A 595 10.60 19.40 25.96
N ASN A 596 9.76 18.54 25.39
CA ASN A 596 9.81 17.09 25.52
C ASN A 596 10.83 16.43 24.57
N TYR A 597 11.19 17.12 23.48
CA TYR A 597 11.91 16.52 22.36
C TYR A 597 13.39 16.93 22.31
N VAL A 598 14.25 15.95 22.00
CA VAL A 598 15.68 16.15 21.76
C VAL A 598 15.90 16.29 20.25
N ARG A 599 16.33 17.48 19.80
CA ARG A 599 16.46 17.83 18.38
C ARG A 599 17.93 17.99 18.01
N LEU A 600 18.32 17.53 16.82
CA LEU A 600 19.71 17.55 16.35
C LEU A 600 19.91 18.26 15.00
N PRO A 601 19.33 19.47 14.78
CA PRO A 601 19.33 20.12 13.46
C PRO A 601 20.73 20.51 12.98
N ASP A 602 21.65 20.81 13.89
CA ASP A 602 23.03 21.18 13.57
C ASP A 602 23.80 20.07 12.83
N TRP A 603 23.34 18.82 12.95
CA TRP A 603 23.95 17.65 12.31
C TRP A 603 23.04 16.95 11.31
N LEU A 604 21.74 16.86 11.58
CA LEU A 604 20.82 16.01 10.80
C LEU A 604 20.00 16.77 9.75
N SER A 605 19.68 18.05 9.96
CA SER A 605 18.89 18.82 8.98
C SER A 605 19.61 18.93 7.64
N TYR A 606 18.89 19.31 6.59
CA TYR A 606 19.51 19.61 5.30
C TYR A 606 20.67 20.63 5.38
N TYR A 607 20.64 21.59 6.32
CA TYR A 607 21.74 22.52 6.59
C TYR A 607 22.76 22.02 7.63
N GLY A 608 22.49 20.91 8.31
CA GLY A 608 23.38 20.30 9.27
C GLY A 608 24.63 19.69 8.62
N ASP A 609 25.69 19.52 9.42
CA ASP A 609 26.95 18.90 9.00
C ASP A 609 27.23 17.66 9.84
N ALA A 610 26.68 16.52 9.40
CA ALA A 610 26.80 15.26 10.11
C ALA A 610 28.27 14.85 10.36
N SER A 611 29.17 15.15 9.41
CA SER A 611 30.58 14.75 9.49
C SER A 611 31.50 15.73 10.21
N GLY A 612 31.09 16.99 10.34
CA GLY A 612 31.92 18.10 10.81
C GLY A 612 32.98 18.57 9.80
N ASN A 613 32.83 18.26 8.51
CA ASN A 613 33.83 18.58 7.48
C ASN A 613 33.61 19.94 6.79
N GLY A 614 32.55 20.66 7.17
CA GLY A 614 32.14 21.95 6.61
C GLY A 614 31.23 21.87 5.38
N TRP A 615 30.84 20.66 4.93
CA TRP A 615 29.83 20.45 3.91
C TRP A 615 28.54 19.99 4.55
N ASN A 616 27.45 20.70 4.28
CA ASN A 616 26.16 20.32 4.83
C ASN A 616 25.53 19.14 4.08
N ASN A 617 24.55 18.52 4.71
CA ASN A 617 23.84 17.35 4.21
C ASN A 617 23.23 17.58 2.82
N GLU A 618 22.65 18.76 2.54
CA GLU A 618 22.11 19.09 1.22
C GLU A 618 23.19 19.09 0.12
N GLN A 619 24.37 19.64 0.39
CA GLN A 619 25.48 19.69 -0.56
C GLN A 619 26.05 18.29 -0.83
N ILE A 620 26.12 17.45 0.21
CA ILE A 620 26.47 16.04 0.05
C ILE A 620 25.39 15.34 -0.80
N TYR A 621 24.11 15.54 -0.48
CA TYR A 621 22.97 14.97 -1.20
C TYR A 621 23.00 15.30 -2.69
N ALA A 622 23.14 16.59 -3.03
CA ALA A 622 23.14 17.07 -4.41
C ALA A 622 24.18 16.36 -5.31
N TYR A 623 25.29 15.89 -4.73
CA TYR A 623 26.36 15.19 -5.46
C TYR A 623 26.28 13.67 -5.36
N PHE A 624 26.00 13.10 -4.18
CA PHE A 624 26.13 11.65 -3.92
C PHE A 624 24.82 10.86 -4.04
N ALA A 625 23.66 11.49 -3.82
CA ALA A 625 22.36 10.82 -3.88
C ALA A 625 22.02 10.16 -5.24
N PRO A 626 22.49 10.66 -6.41
CA PRO A 626 22.25 9.98 -7.68
C PRO A 626 22.85 8.57 -7.77
N ASP A 627 23.84 8.25 -6.92
CA ASP A 627 24.41 6.89 -6.81
C ASP A 627 23.65 6.00 -5.80
N GLY A 628 22.56 6.52 -5.21
CA GLY A 628 21.71 5.85 -4.23
C GLY A 628 21.89 6.37 -2.80
N VAL A 629 20.87 6.12 -1.95
CA VAL A 629 20.81 6.55 -0.55
C VAL A 629 22.04 6.12 0.24
N ALA A 630 22.52 4.89 0.04
CA ALA A 630 23.73 4.40 0.71
C ALA A 630 24.99 5.20 0.33
N SER A 631 25.09 5.71 -0.90
CA SER A 631 26.22 6.56 -1.32
C SER A 631 26.20 7.89 -0.59
N TYR A 632 25.00 8.48 -0.48
CA TYR A 632 24.77 9.71 0.29
C TYR A 632 25.15 9.54 1.77
N VAL A 633 24.59 8.54 2.46
CA VAL A 633 24.87 8.28 3.89
C VAL A 633 26.36 8.07 4.15
N ASN A 634 27.03 7.25 3.33
CA ASN A 634 28.46 7.01 3.45
C ASN A 634 29.30 8.29 3.26
N ALA A 635 28.85 9.23 2.44
CA ALA A 635 29.53 10.50 2.24
C ALA A 635 29.25 11.48 3.39
N ALA A 636 28.00 11.58 3.84
CA ALA A 636 27.57 12.48 4.90
C ALA A 636 28.16 12.11 6.27
N LEU A 637 28.48 10.83 6.50
CA LEU A 637 29.17 10.36 7.72
C LEU A 637 30.70 10.27 7.56
N ASN A 638 31.26 10.78 6.46
CA ASN A 638 32.70 10.69 6.20
C ASN A 638 33.37 12.08 6.29
N PRO A 639 34.24 12.31 7.29
CA PRO A 639 34.96 13.58 7.45
C PRO A 639 35.87 13.98 6.28
N ASN A 640 36.13 13.07 5.35
CA ASN A 640 36.95 13.32 4.15
C ASN A 640 36.14 13.43 2.86
N ALA A 641 34.80 13.31 2.92
CA ALA A 641 33.96 13.47 1.74
C ALA A 641 33.98 14.93 1.27
N VAL A 642 34.08 15.14 -0.04
CA VAL A 642 34.05 16.47 -0.65
C VAL A 642 33.21 16.40 -1.93
N PRO A 643 32.03 17.04 -1.97
CA PRO A 643 31.27 17.23 -3.20
C PRO A 643 32.14 17.94 -4.24
N ARG A 644 32.16 17.43 -5.48
CA ARG A 644 32.90 18.09 -6.56
C ARG A 644 31.95 18.97 -7.36
N THR A 645 32.43 20.14 -7.77
CA THR A 645 31.69 21.04 -8.67
C THR A 645 31.61 20.50 -10.09
N GLY A 646 32.44 19.52 -10.45
CA GLY A 646 32.61 19.04 -11.82
C GLY A 646 33.57 19.90 -12.67
N GLU A 647 34.08 21.02 -12.14
CA GLU A 647 35.10 21.82 -12.83
C GLU A 647 36.44 21.09 -12.87
N GLY A 648 37.10 21.06 -14.04
CA GLY A 648 38.44 20.52 -14.11
C GLY A 648 38.94 20.06 -15.49
N HIS A 649 40.08 19.35 -15.42
CA HIS A 649 40.77 18.75 -16.56
C HIS A 649 40.60 17.23 -16.52
N TYR A 650 40.01 16.66 -17.57
CA TYR A 650 39.68 15.24 -17.67
C TYR A 650 40.37 14.59 -18.88
N PHE A 651 40.60 13.28 -18.80
CA PHE A 651 40.95 12.48 -19.96
C PHE A 651 39.68 11.86 -20.54
N GLU A 652 39.68 11.60 -21.85
CA GLU A 652 38.57 10.89 -22.49
C GLU A 652 38.25 9.56 -21.79
N GLY A 653 36.97 9.21 -21.75
CA GLY A 653 36.46 8.00 -21.12
C GLY A 653 36.23 8.08 -19.62
N ARG A 654 36.53 9.21 -18.96
CA ARG A 654 36.23 9.43 -17.54
C ARG A 654 34.76 9.77 -17.30
N PHE A 655 34.28 9.45 -16.11
CA PHE A 655 32.99 9.92 -15.61
C PHE A 655 33.15 11.32 -15.01
N VAL A 656 32.19 12.21 -15.29
CA VAL A 656 32.11 13.55 -14.69
C VAL A 656 30.68 13.78 -14.20
N ARG A 657 30.54 14.22 -12.95
CA ARG A 657 29.29 14.72 -12.37
C ARG A 657 29.43 16.21 -12.07
N ILE A 658 28.42 16.98 -12.45
CA ILE A 658 28.24 18.38 -12.09
C ILE A 658 26.98 18.47 -11.24
N ALA A 659 27.03 19.13 -10.08
CA ALA A 659 25.88 19.31 -9.21
C ALA A 659 25.71 20.80 -8.86
N VAL A 660 24.47 21.27 -8.82
CA VAL A 660 24.14 22.59 -8.25
C VAL A 660 24.12 22.46 -6.73
N LEU A 661 25.16 22.99 -6.08
CA LEU A 661 25.35 22.95 -4.63
C LEU A 661 24.64 24.10 -3.89
N ASP A 662 24.06 25.05 -4.62
CA ASP A 662 23.23 26.11 -4.03
C ASP A 662 21.91 25.52 -3.54
N HIS A 663 21.37 26.05 -2.45
CA HIS A 663 20.05 25.71 -1.97
C HIS A 663 18.98 26.22 -2.93
N ALA A 664 18.21 25.30 -3.50
CA ALA A 664 17.23 25.58 -4.55
C ALA A 664 15.80 25.40 -4.03
N LYS A 665 14.84 26.11 -4.63
CA LYS A 665 13.43 25.79 -4.41
C LYS A 665 13.11 24.44 -5.04
N SER A 666 12.25 23.65 -4.41
CA SER A 666 11.74 22.38 -4.93
C SER A 666 11.12 22.51 -6.33
N SER A 667 10.51 23.66 -6.63
CA SER A 667 9.92 24.00 -7.93
C SER A 667 10.92 24.48 -9.01
N SER A 668 12.24 24.33 -8.79
CA SER A 668 13.26 24.76 -9.77
C SER A 668 13.10 24.03 -11.11
N PRO A 669 13.14 24.75 -12.25
CA PRO A 669 12.82 24.16 -13.56
C PRO A 669 13.93 23.31 -14.17
N TRP A 670 15.14 23.35 -13.61
CA TRP A 670 16.37 22.65 -14.02
C TRP A 670 16.57 22.52 -15.54
N GLN A 671 17.53 23.26 -16.09
CA GLN A 671 17.99 23.03 -17.47
C GLN A 671 19.49 23.27 -17.56
N TRP A 672 20.24 22.24 -17.95
CA TRP A 672 21.66 22.34 -18.21
C TRP A 672 21.96 22.80 -19.63
N TYR A 673 23.01 23.60 -19.78
CA TYR A 673 23.52 24.08 -21.05
C TYR A 673 25.03 23.81 -21.13
N ARG A 674 25.52 23.60 -22.35
CA ARG A 674 26.95 23.64 -22.68
C ARG A 674 27.18 24.75 -23.70
N ASP A 675 28.02 25.71 -23.35
CA ASP A 675 28.33 26.89 -24.18
C ASP A 675 27.06 27.64 -24.66
N GLY A 676 26.05 27.70 -23.80
CA GLY A 676 24.75 28.34 -24.08
C GLY A 676 23.79 27.50 -24.92
N VAL A 677 24.13 26.25 -25.27
CA VAL A 677 23.25 25.31 -25.97
C VAL A 677 22.60 24.37 -24.96
N PRO A 678 21.26 24.23 -24.93
CA PRO A 678 20.59 23.33 -23.99
C PRO A 678 20.99 21.88 -24.24
N LEU A 679 21.29 21.16 -23.17
CA LEU A 679 21.57 19.73 -23.20
C LEU A 679 20.26 18.94 -23.15
N VAL A 680 20.33 17.74 -23.71
CA VAL A 680 19.26 16.73 -23.69
C VAL A 680 19.91 15.41 -23.29
N ASP A 681 19.21 14.62 -22.50
CA ASP A 681 19.67 13.30 -22.11
C ASP A 681 19.85 12.40 -23.35
N ASP A 682 20.92 11.63 -23.36
CA ASP A 682 21.24 10.64 -24.37
C ASP A 682 21.83 9.37 -23.74
N GLY A 683 22.45 8.49 -24.53
CA GLY A 683 23.06 7.26 -23.99
C GLY A 683 24.26 7.49 -23.06
N ARG A 684 24.68 8.74 -22.85
CA ARG A 684 25.91 9.11 -22.16
C ARG A 684 25.73 10.29 -21.20
N ILE A 685 24.92 11.28 -21.58
CA ILE A 685 24.54 12.41 -20.74
C ILE A 685 23.19 12.09 -20.10
N THR A 686 23.09 12.23 -18.78
CA THR A 686 21.83 12.07 -18.03
C THR A 686 21.66 13.19 -17.01
N GLY A 687 20.42 13.62 -16.75
CA GLY A 687 20.14 14.69 -15.80
C GLY A 687 20.19 16.10 -16.37
N ALA A 688 20.06 16.26 -17.70
CA ALA A 688 20.00 17.56 -18.35
C ALA A 688 18.87 18.47 -17.81
N ASN A 689 17.84 17.89 -17.20
CA ASN A 689 16.73 18.57 -16.53
C ASN A 689 16.64 18.27 -15.02
N ARG A 690 17.78 17.98 -14.37
CA ARG A 690 17.88 17.68 -12.94
C ARG A 690 18.90 18.58 -12.25
N ARG A 691 18.91 18.56 -10.91
CA ARG A 691 19.89 19.27 -10.07
C ARG A 691 21.35 18.85 -10.33
N ASN A 692 21.55 17.65 -10.85
CA ASN A 692 22.85 17.09 -11.23
C ASN A 692 22.86 16.65 -12.70
N LEU A 693 24.03 16.74 -13.31
CA LEU A 693 24.32 16.31 -14.66
C LEU A 693 25.45 15.29 -14.65
N ASP A 694 25.18 14.12 -15.20
CA ASP A 694 26.12 13.03 -15.32
C ASP A 694 26.57 12.88 -16.77
N ILE A 695 27.89 12.85 -16.96
CA ILE A 695 28.53 12.64 -18.25
C ILE A 695 29.34 11.35 -18.13
N LEU A 696 28.78 10.26 -18.64
CA LEU A 696 29.46 8.99 -18.77
C LEU A 696 30.56 9.13 -19.84
N SER A 697 31.70 8.48 -19.67
CA SER A 697 32.73 8.34 -20.72
C SER A 697 32.99 9.64 -21.53
N VAL A 698 33.40 10.72 -20.85
CA VAL A 698 33.57 12.07 -21.43
C VAL A 698 34.42 12.05 -22.70
N GLN A 699 34.05 12.85 -23.69
CA GLN A 699 34.70 12.96 -25.01
C GLN A 699 35.23 14.38 -25.23
N LYS A 700 36.15 14.56 -26.18
CA LYS A 700 36.65 15.90 -26.52
C LYS A 700 35.54 16.90 -26.87
N SER A 701 34.43 16.44 -27.44
CA SER A 701 33.24 17.24 -27.74
C SER A 701 32.46 17.73 -26.52
N ASP A 702 32.81 17.26 -25.31
CA ASP A 702 32.21 17.72 -24.05
C ASP A 702 33.01 18.81 -23.35
N GLU A 703 34.13 19.23 -23.91
CA GLU A 703 34.81 20.43 -23.45
C GLU A 703 33.91 21.65 -23.64
N GLY A 704 33.79 22.49 -22.61
CA GLY A 704 32.95 23.68 -22.65
C GLY A 704 32.64 24.26 -21.27
N ALA A 705 31.90 25.37 -21.27
CA ALA A 705 31.35 26.00 -20.10
C ALA A 705 29.92 25.48 -19.85
N TYR A 706 29.70 24.84 -18.71
CA TYR A 706 28.41 24.29 -18.31
C TYR A 706 27.66 25.25 -17.38
N THR A 707 26.38 25.47 -17.64
CA THR A 707 25.51 26.29 -16.79
C THR A 707 24.18 25.61 -16.54
N CYS A 708 23.52 25.90 -15.42
CA CYS A 708 22.19 25.36 -15.10
C CYS A 708 21.21 26.46 -14.71
N ASP A 709 20.01 26.45 -15.29
CA ASP A 709 18.92 27.32 -14.87
C ASP A 709 18.17 26.71 -13.66
N TYR A 710 18.04 27.49 -12.58
CA TYR A 710 17.38 27.06 -11.33
C TYR A 710 16.76 28.26 -10.59
N ILE A 711 15.98 28.02 -9.54
CA ILE A 711 15.47 29.08 -8.66
C ILE A 711 16.13 28.91 -7.28
N PRO A 712 17.05 29.80 -6.87
CA PRO A 712 17.62 29.74 -5.52
C PRO A 712 16.54 30.01 -4.47
N LYS A 713 16.62 29.35 -3.30
CA LYS A 713 15.68 29.61 -2.21
C LYS A 713 15.88 31.02 -1.63
N GLY A 714 14.78 31.65 -1.22
CA GLY A 714 14.71 33.03 -0.74
C GLY A 714 13.51 33.79 -1.36
N PHE A 715 13.45 35.12 -1.14
CA PHE A 715 12.38 35.97 -1.70
C PHE A 715 12.42 36.10 -3.24
N ASN A 716 13.45 35.57 -3.89
CA ASN A 716 13.57 35.60 -5.33
C ASN A 716 12.69 34.51 -5.96
N THR A 717 11.88 34.89 -6.94
CA THR A 717 11.02 33.98 -7.72
C THR A 717 11.48 33.87 -9.17
N THR A 718 12.62 34.47 -9.51
CA THR A 718 13.14 34.47 -10.88
C THR A 718 14.21 33.41 -11.09
N VAL A 719 14.19 32.79 -12.27
CA VAL A 719 15.22 31.85 -12.71
C VAL A 719 16.59 32.54 -12.72
N GLN A 720 17.58 31.89 -12.12
CA GLN A 720 18.98 32.26 -12.09
C GLN A 720 19.81 31.19 -12.80
N THR A 721 21.05 31.54 -13.14
CA THR A 721 21.98 30.63 -13.82
C THR A 721 23.15 30.28 -12.88
N TYR A 722 23.31 28.99 -12.58
CA TYR A 722 24.47 28.43 -11.88
C TYR A 722 25.64 28.21 -12.86
N GLY A 723 26.87 28.41 -12.40
CA GLY A 723 28.09 28.31 -13.22
C GLY A 723 28.59 29.67 -13.77
N PRO A 724 29.45 29.68 -14.81
CA PRO A 724 29.87 28.54 -15.61
C PRO A 724 30.82 27.58 -14.87
N ILE A 725 30.64 26.28 -15.10
CA ILE A 725 31.53 25.20 -14.68
C ILE A 725 32.36 24.78 -15.89
N ASN A 726 33.68 25.01 -15.85
CA ASN A 726 34.54 24.76 -17.00
C ASN A 726 35.09 23.34 -17.00
N ILE A 727 34.75 22.56 -18.03
CA ILE A 727 35.30 21.24 -18.27
C ILE A 727 36.23 21.31 -19.46
N THR A 728 37.42 20.75 -19.32
CA THR A 728 38.36 20.55 -20.43
C THR A 728 38.76 19.09 -20.53
N VAL A 729 38.95 18.63 -21.77
CA VAL A 729 39.14 17.21 -22.06
C VAL A 729 40.40 17.04 -22.90
N ALA A 730 41.32 16.20 -22.45
CA ALA A 730 42.52 15.83 -23.18
C ALA A 730 42.35 14.48 -23.87
N GLU A 731 42.77 14.40 -25.13
CA GLU A 731 42.99 13.12 -25.82
C GLU A 731 44.19 12.42 -25.19
N GLY A 732 44.02 11.20 -24.68
CA GLY A 732 45.13 10.44 -24.10
C GLY A 732 44.75 9.12 -23.47
N ASP A 733 45.62 8.12 -23.65
CA ASP A 733 45.51 6.79 -23.04
C ASP A 733 45.48 6.88 -21.51
N VAL A 734 44.54 6.16 -20.90
CA VAL A 734 44.45 5.98 -19.45
C VAL A 734 45.81 5.49 -18.92
N PRO A 735 46.47 6.17 -17.96
CA PRO A 735 47.66 5.64 -17.33
C PRO A 735 47.35 4.27 -16.74
N ALA A 736 48.12 3.25 -17.14
CA ALA A 736 47.90 1.84 -16.82
C ALA A 736 47.93 1.48 -15.31
N SER A 737 48.04 2.45 -14.40
CA SER A 737 47.96 2.26 -12.95
C SER A 737 46.54 2.35 -12.37
N GLY A 738 45.51 2.67 -13.18
CA GLY A 738 44.11 2.77 -12.72
C GLY A 738 43.18 1.61 -13.13
N VAL A 739 43.68 0.63 -13.89
CA VAL A 739 42.84 -0.43 -14.49
C VAL A 739 42.41 -1.49 -13.48
N THR A 740 43.06 -1.58 -12.31
CA THR A 740 42.65 -2.51 -11.24
C THR A 740 41.43 -2.05 -10.45
N THR A 741 41.08 -0.75 -10.47
CA THR A 741 39.92 -0.23 -9.71
C THR A 741 38.63 -0.20 -10.55
N LEU A 742 38.74 -0.02 -11.87
CA LEU A 742 37.59 0.04 -12.78
C LEU A 742 36.96 -1.33 -13.08
N VAL A 743 37.76 -2.41 -13.06
CA VAL A 743 37.20 -3.77 -13.15
C VAL A 743 36.50 -4.16 -11.84
N LEU A 744 36.89 -3.61 -10.70
CA LEU A 744 36.20 -3.88 -9.43
C LEU A 744 34.86 -3.15 -9.28
N ILE A 745 34.68 -1.96 -9.86
CA ILE A 745 33.37 -1.27 -9.83
C ILE A 745 32.41 -1.87 -10.86
N ALA A 746 32.88 -2.24 -12.05
CA ALA A 746 32.04 -2.92 -13.04
C ALA A 746 31.73 -4.39 -12.66
N VAL A 747 32.63 -5.07 -11.95
CA VAL A 747 32.36 -6.42 -11.40
C VAL A 747 31.62 -6.34 -10.07
N ALA A 748 31.70 -5.28 -9.26
CA ALA A 748 30.84 -5.13 -8.08
C ALA A 748 29.40 -4.73 -8.47
N ALA A 749 29.23 -3.80 -9.42
CA ALA A 749 27.91 -3.47 -9.98
C ALA A 749 27.33 -4.64 -10.80
N GLY A 750 28.19 -5.34 -11.55
CA GLY A 750 27.81 -6.54 -12.30
C GLY A 750 27.58 -7.78 -11.43
N ALA A 751 28.32 -7.99 -10.34
CA ALA A 751 28.11 -9.12 -9.44
C ALA A 751 27.00 -8.87 -8.42
N ALA A 752 26.74 -7.61 -8.02
CA ALA A 752 25.52 -7.26 -7.28
C ALA A 752 24.29 -7.42 -8.17
N GLY A 753 24.36 -6.97 -9.43
CA GLY A 753 23.31 -7.21 -10.44
C GLY A 753 23.12 -8.69 -10.79
N ILE A 754 24.19 -9.48 -10.95
CA ILE A 754 24.11 -10.91 -11.26
C ILE A 754 23.73 -11.75 -10.02
N ALA A 755 24.07 -11.33 -8.79
CA ALA A 755 23.58 -11.97 -7.57
C ALA A 755 22.10 -11.65 -7.29
N ALA A 756 21.63 -10.44 -7.64
CA ALA A 756 20.21 -10.08 -7.62
C ALA A 756 19.42 -10.83 -8.70
N ILE A 757 19.98 -10.99 -9.90
CA ILE A 757 19.34 -11.71 -11.02
C ILE A 757 19.39 -13.24 -10.83
N ARG A 758 20.45 -13.81 -10.22
CA ARG A 758 20.50 -15.25 -9.88
C ARG A 758 19.67 -15.64 -8.66
N ARG A 759 19.20 -14.68 -7.86
CA ARG A 759 18.14 -14.92 -6.86
C ARG A 759 16.74 -14.86 -7.45
N LYS A 760 16.57 -14.40 -8.69
CA LYS A 760 15.29 -14.30 -9.41
C LYS A 760 15.28 -15.09 -10.73
N ARG A 761 15.47 -16.42 -10.65
CA ARG A 761 14.89 -17.50 -11.51
C ARG A 761 15.82 -18.73 -11.65
N PRO A 762 15.26 -19.94 -11.64
CA PRO A 762 14.39 -20.54 -10.61
C PRO A 762 15.19 -21.14 -9.45
#